data_AF-A0A2E2U928-F1
#
_entry.id   AF-A0A2E2U928-F1
#
_cell.length_a   1.000
_cell.length_b   1.000
_cell.length_c   1.000
_cell.angle_alpha   90.00
_cell.angle_beta   90.00
_cell.angle_gamma   90.00
#
_symmetry.space_group_name_H-M   'P 1'
#
loop_
_entity.id
_entity.type
_entity.pdbx_description
1 polymer ?
#
loop_
_entity_poly.entity_id
_entity_poly.type
_entity_poly.pdbx_seq_one_letter_code
_entity_poly.pdbx_strand_id
1 'polypeptide(L)'
;MIKSERDYFVSNLYETTLMEQIELQMGKPSNALDEAQEELDDKKNDYAVAFNEYLIPRLEELSELINRNRCENRCDELVDEFLIVYSSFYSPNRYRNLIRLDANISRVLENRYGYFFDIEEEKVEANNLIPGTEYLRYIQDCLGFEISSEQFLTQEQLVQLKGCGFDLSLLDPGKSYFWKPSQTPIEESFLNYQDYFPKEGEELEFKEVKFSGKGSPKIKARFKRNGEKFNVKVKIGGREPHTENFSARLAKRLGLFQDPTEYREEIEVYFKDNDDFNKFLQNMQRKYADMADNFIKKIEDYKEGKKITIRYASLEVTPDDLHKLGGPDIFGWDHKNRREFRSIILWMGFLNLNDMKNTNWRMQLRRTPEGLRPELSMQDVGFSLGKSFTFDDVLEAAEMQFQDLRNANGFEPEFVFKREGSINVKWNDFISYDRVFETTTYFDLKWMARKIAAISLDDIAYALEVSGFAEVEQEIYLRKLASRRDGMVEVFGLEDEFPLFNLPSYAELEVPGVVESGVIVETSVDSLTPYTNTPAIVHLGAFLNRVIEVGNINTRLQLSIGSAFGGNLEYNIPFNLVENENFSVFLARPGVEVGLVREIKNSRFLEYDEGGDQKIYAIDHYTIGFTTQSGITGELSRFLPVELNAKVSHFKIKFDHYRPYSNVNQALKAPANLADILPRMKDYILNIKRNEYLTYSYETGLDLSLKVGHGQHYRVEAGQERVKSTPITFSRNRFGEFEIFQEKIQQRENYVSLSLGIDIPLFYIPILGVEYSFLNYQSQSKLYAFPFSSSQLDDAISQDYLATDISLIEDLIDGNYNNPLLESKVKYNLSAEGSRFARRSFFTFLLTGELEEVFTKTNATYQGDETNVFYRYYVSDADTFGINNGFSAHALWSRDKSSVEVQFKDEEPDDFVIILNNYNFKQQLNGAEIRNFISAQNYLYSENSDEDFFITDILPPADEVNDYKKVMSHIRVFLYADKFLENLDRLMDGELNLIIERHMARGINPFREMKARRVYNYLRTIRTILRQESFSKRRFASLLAHVVKGLNTQDYGVQILSELFGRDHMFVMGEIYGILPSFSYTQDGTSVARRRFAGRS
;
A
#
# COMPACT_ATOMS: atom_id res chain seq x y z
N MET A 1 -10.80 -32.42 13.33
CA MET A 1 -10.76 -31.29 12.37
C MET A 1 -10.36 -30.01 13.08
N ILE A 2 -11.21 -29.35 13.85
CA ILE A 2 -10.89 -28.05 14.50
C ILE A 2 -9.61 -28.04 15.35
N LYS A 3 -9.34 -29.09 16.15
CA LYS A 3 -8.06 -29.21 16.88
C LYS A 3 -6.85 -29.20 15.93
N SER A 4 -6.97 -29.88 14.79
CA SER A 4 -5.95 -29.89 13.74
C SER A 4 -5.82 -28.55 13.03
N GLU A 5 -6.92 -27.83 12.79
CA GLU A 5 -6.91 -26.48 12.22
C GLU A 5 -6.27 -25.46 13.17
N ARG A 6 -6.53 -25.57 14.48
CA ARG A 6 -5.87 -24.77 15.52
C ARG A 6 -4.37 -25.05 15.51
N ASP A 7 -3.95 -26.31 15.57
CA ASP A 7 -2.53 -26.67 15.57
C ASP A 7 -1.82 -26.16 14.31
N TYR A 8 -2.49 -26.24 13.16
CA TYR A 8 -2.00 -25.67 11.90
C TYR A 8 -1.87 -24.14 11.94
N PHE A 9 -2.91 -23.44 12.43
CA PHE A 9 -2.90 -21.99 12.53
C PHE A 9 -1.75 -21.49 13.41
N VAL A 10 -1.51 -22.15 14.55
CA VAL A 10 -0.40 -21.84 15.46
C VAL A 10 0.96 -22.04 14.76
N SER A 11 1.14 -23.14 14.01
CA SER A 11 2.35 -23.42 13.24
C SER A 11 2.62 -22.35 12.17
N ASN A 12 1.61 -21.96 11.40
CA ASN A 12 1.76 -20.92 10.37
C ASN A 12 2.12 -19.56 10.95
N LEU A 13 1.51 -19.22 12.10
CA LEU A 13 1.80 -17.97 12.78
C LEU A 13 3.27 -17.95 13.24
N TYR A 14 3.78 -19.08 13.73
CA TYR A 14 5.19 -19.24 14.10
C TYR A 14 6.14 -18.98 12.92
N GLU A 15 5.98 -19.74 11.83
CA GLU A 15 6.88 -19.69 10.67
C GLU A 15 6.90 -18.31 10.04
N THR A 16 5.73 -17.68 10.00
CA THR A 16 5.60 -16.31 9.54
C THR A 16 6.41 -15.33 10.40
N THR A 17 6.18 -15.31 11.72
CA THR A 17 6.85 -14.35 12.60
C THR A 17 8.36 -14.57 12.54
N LEU A 18 8.80 -15.83 12.45
CA LEU A 18 10.21 -16.18 12.25
C LEU A 18 10.78 -15.59 10.96
N MET A 19 10.09 -15.73 9.82
CA MET A 19 10.52 -15.12 8.55
C MET A 19 10.61 -13.60 8.62
N GLU A 20 9.63 -12.93 9.21
CA GLU A 20 9.66 -11.47 9.41
C GLU A 20 10.90 -11.05 10.20
N GLN A 21 11.20 -11.76 11.28
CA GLN A 21 12.35 -11.43 12.12
C GLN A 21 13.68 -11.72 11.40
N ILE A 22 13.79 -12.80 10.61
CA ILE A 22 15.00 -13.08 9.81
C ILE A 22 15.25 -12.01 8.74
N GLU A 23 14.20 -11.48 8.12
CA GLU A 23 14.35 -10.42 7.11
C GLU A 23 14.67 -9.05 7.71
N LEU A 24 14.09 -8.73 8.88
CA LEU A 24 14.28 -7.45 9.54
C LEU A 24 15.58 -7.40 10.35
N GLN A 25 15.96 -8.52 10.95
CA GLN A 25 17.16 -8.65 11.76
C GLN A 25 18.19 -9.41 10.92
N MET A 26 19.20 -8.73 10.35
CA MET A 26 20.37 -9.39 9.75
C MET A 26 21.26 -10.13 10.78
N GLY A 27 20.70 -10.52 11.93
CA GLY A 27 21.35 -11.22 13.02
C GLY A 27 21.29 -12.74 12.90
N LYS A 28 21.73 -13.44 13.96
CA LYS A 28 21.71 -14.91 14.00
C LYS A 28 20.24 -15.41 14.05
N PRO A 29 19.88 -16.46 13.28
CA PRO A 29 18.53 -17.04 13.27
C PRO A 29 17.95 -17.42 14.65
N SER A 30 18.79 -17.59 15.68
CA SER A 30 18.38 -17.94 17.04
C SER A 30 17.48 -16.91 17.72
N ASN A 31 17.72 -15.61 17.52
CA ASN A 31 16.94 -14.56 18.21
C ASN A 31 15.53 -14.46 17.62
N ALA A 32 15.42 -14.67 16.31
CA ALA A 32 14.15 -14.70 15.59
C ALA A 32 13.23 -15.85 16.06
N LEU A 33 13.83 -16.98 16.48
CA LEU A 33 13.08 -18.13 17.02
C LEU A 33 12.45 -17.82 18.38
N ASP A 34 13.19 -17.19 19.29
CA ASP A 34 12.71 -16.88 20.64
C ASP A 34 11.57 -15.84 20.61
N GLU A 35 11.71 -14.79 19.80
CA GLU A 35 10.66 -13.78 19.60
C GLU A 35 9.39 -14.38 18.97
N ALA A 36 9.53 -15.30 18.01
CA ALA A 36 8.40 -15.99 17.41
C ALA A 36 7.69 -16.93 18.40
N GLN A 37 8.40 -17.51 19.38
CA GLN A 37 7.80 -18.33 20.43
C GLN A 37 7.02 -17.49 21.46
N GLU A 38 7.49 -16.30 21.81
CA GLU A 38 6.79 -15.41 22.74
C GLU A 38 5.45 -14.89 22.20
N GLU A 39 5.33 -14.65 20.89
CA GLU A 39 4.08 -14.23 20.24
C GLU A 39 3.01 -15.34 20.17
N LEU A 40 3.40 -16.59 20.40
CA LEU A 40 2.54 -17.79 20.35
C LEU A 40 2.04 -18.26 21.71
N ASP A 41 2.19 -17.47 22.76
CA ASP A 41 1.58 -17.78 24.05
C ASP A 41 0.05 -17.95 23.86
N ASP A 42 -0.41 -19.21 23.89
CA ASP A 42 -1.80 -19.62 23.65
C ASP A 42 -2.80 -18.87 24.53
N LYS A 43 -2.35 -18.29 25.65
CA LYS A 43 -3.16 -17.50 26.58
C LYS A 43 -3.25 -16.01 26.23
N LYS A 44 -2.35 -15.51 25.38
CA LYS A 44 -2.29 -14.09 24.98
C LYS A 44 -2.74 -13.87 23.54
N ASN A 45 -2.69 -14.89 22.70
CA ASN A 45 -3.09 -14.77 21.31
C ASN A 45 -4.62 -14.85 21.17
N ASP A 46 -5.26 -13.77 20.73
CA ASP A 46 -6.72 -13.67 20.59
C ASP A 46 -7.33 -14.81 19.75
N TYR A 47 -6.63 -15.28 18.71
CA TYR A 47 -7.10 -16.38 17.87
C TYR A 47 -6.99 -17.74 18.57
N ALA A 48 -5.90 -17.98 19.32
CA ALA A 48 -5.76 -19.21 20.11
C ALA A 48 -6.81 -19.29 21.22
N VAL A 49 -7.06 -18.17 21.92
CA VAL A 49 -8.13 -18.07 22.93
C VAL A 49 -9.49 -18.38 22.30
N ALA A 50 -9.81 -17.81 21.13
CA ALA A 50 -11.06 -18.09 20.43
C ALA A 50 -11.23 -19.58 20.08
N PHE A 51 -10.17 -20.27 19.64
CA PHE A 51 -10.25 -21.72 19.40
C PHE A 51 -10.47 -22.50 20.70
N ASN A 52 -9.63 -22.26 21.70
CA ASN A 52 -9.55 -23.07 22.92
C ASN A 52 -10.72 -22.85 23.87
N GLU A 53 -11.16 -21.59 24.00
CA GLU A 53 -12.14 -21.19 25.01
C GLU A 53 -13.55 -20.95 24.44
N TYR A 54 -13.71 -20.88 23.12
CA TYR A 54 -15.02 -20.65 22.49
C TYR A 54 -15.41 -21.73 21.46
N LEU A 55 -14.66 -21.85 20.35
CA LEU A 55 -15.05 -22.71 19.23
C LEU A 55 -15.08 -24.20 19.59
N ILE A 56 -14.02 -24.72 20.23
CA ILE A 56 -13.95 -26.12 20.64
C ILE A 56 -15.05 -26.46 21.67
N PRO A 57 -15.22 -25.68 22.77
CA PRO A 57 -16.30 -25.92 23.72
C PRO A 57 -17.70 -25.93 23.09
N ARG A 58 -18.01 -25.04 22.14
CA ARG A 58 -19.32 -24.99 21.47
C ARG A 58 -19.60 -26.24 20.62
N LEU A 59 -18.58 -26.78 19.97
CA LEU A 59 -18.71 -28.07 19.26
C LEU A 59 -18.87 -29.25 20.22
N GLU A 60 -18.17 -29.25 21.35
CA GLU A 60 -18.30 -30.29 22.37
C GLU A 60 -19.73 -30.27 22.96
N GLU A 61 -20.28 -29.08 23.25
CA GLU A 61 -21.68 -28.88 23.66
C GLU A 61 -22.68 -29.40 22.61
N LEU A 62 -22.49 -29.02 21.34
CA LEU A 62 -23.33 -29.48 20.23
C LEU A 62 -23.29 -31.01 20.09
N SER A 63 -22.10 -31.61 20.18
CA SER A 63 -21.92 -33.06 20.12
C SER A 63 -22.65 -33.76 21.28
N GLU A 64 -22.56 -33.21 22.49
CA GLU A 64 -23.24 -33.74 23.67
C GLU A 64 -24.78 -33.70 23.51
N LEU A 65 -25.34 -32.61 22.98
CA LEU A 65 -26.77 -32.47 22.71
C LEU A 65 -27.26 -33.47 21.65
N ILE A 66 -26.52 -33.62 20.55
CA ILE A 66 -26.81 -34.61 19.50
C ILE A 66 -26.79 -36.02 20.08
N ASN A 67 -25.74 -36.38 20.83
CA ASN A 67 -25.59 -37.71 21.42
C ASN A 67 -26.68 -38.04 22.44
N ARG A 68 -27.23 -37.02 23.12
CA ARG A 68 -28.37 -37.17 24.05
C ARG A 68 -29.73 -37.11 23.37
N ASN A 69 -29.78 -36.90 22.06
CA ASN A 69 -31.00 -36.64 21.28
C ASN A 69 -31.83 -35.49 21.87
N ARG A 70 -31.14 -34.40 22.30
CA ARG A 70 -31.71 -33.17 22.85
C ARG A 70 -31.46 -31.97 21.92
N CYS A 71 -31.55 -32.19 20.62
CA CYS A 71 -31.42 -31.14 19.61
C CYS A 71 -32.76 -30.43 19.35
N GLU A 72 -33.29 -29.78 20.38
CA GLU A 72 -34.30 -28.74 20.17
C GLU A 72 -33.65 -27.54 19.46
N ASN A 73 -34.19 -26.33 19.62
CA ASN A 73 -33.66 -25.10 18.99
C ASN A 73 -32.17 -24.81 19.31
N ARG A 74 -31.65 -25.41 20.39
CA ARG A 74 -30.28 -25.19 20.85
C ARG A 74 -29.19 -25.67 19.89
N CYS A 75 -29.42 -26.73 19.12
CA CYS A 75 -28.40 -27.22 18.19
C CYS A 75 -28.18 -26.24 17.02
N ASP A 76 -29.26 -25.67 16.47
CA ASP A 76 -29.17 -24.68 15.39
C ASP A 76 -28.52 -23.38 15.87
N GLU A 77 -28.87 -22.92 17.09
CA GLU A 77 -28.21 -21.77 17.71
C GLU A 77 -26.70 -21.97 17.87
N LEU A 78 -26.27 -23.15 18.32
CA LEU A 78 -24.85 -23.47 18.49
C LEU A 78 -24.10 -23.51 17.15
N VAL A 79 -24.75 -24.02 16.09
CA VAL A 79 -24.20 -24.01 14.73
C VAL A 79 -24.04 -22.58 14.23
N ASP A 80 -25.06 -21.73 14.39
CA ASP A 80 -24.99 -20.31 14.03
C ASP A 80 -23.90 -19.56 14.81
N GLU A 81 -23.85 -19.73 16.14
CA GLU A 81 -22.82 -19.17 17.00
C GLU A 81 -21.41 -19.56 16.55
N PHE A 82 -21.23 -20.85 16.24
CA PHE A 82 -19.97 -21.39 15.77
C PHE A 82 -19.56 -20.74 14.45
N LEU A 83 -20.45 -20.73 13.46
CA LEU A 83 -20.12 -20.27 12.10
C LEU A 83 -19.87 -18.78 12.01
N ILE A 84 -20.58 -17.99 12.82
CA ILE A 84 -20.39 -16.55 12.89
C ILE A 84 -18.98 -16.22 13.41
N VAL A 85 -18.53 -16.87 14.48
CA VAL A 85 -17.17 -16.65 15.01
C VAL A 85 -16.12 -17.28 14.10
N TYR A 86 -16.39 -18.48 13.55
CA TYR A 86 -15.48 -19.15 12.63
C TYR A 86 -15.26 -18.37 11.32
N SER A 87 -16.24 -17.59 10.88
CA SER A 87 -16.11 -16.74 9.67
C SER A 87 -15.02 -15.66 9.77
N SER A 88 -14.55 -15.33 10.98
CA SER A 88 -13.39 -14.45 11.19
C SER A 88 -12.05 -15.12 10.86
N PHE A 89 -12.04 -16.45 10.78
CA PHE A 89 -10.91 -17.27 10.36
C PHE A 89 -11.03 -17.62 8.87
N TYR A 90 -12.26 -17.73 8.36
CA TYR A 90 -12.57 -18.14 7.01
C TYR A 90 -13.62 -17.22 6.34
N SER A 91 -13.19 -16.37 5.40
CA SER A 91 -14.06 -15.40 4.72
C SER A 91 -14.03 -15.58 3.19
N PRO A 92 -14.78 -16.54 2.62
CA PRO A 92 -14.69 -16.91 1.22
C PRO A 92 -15.23 -15.81 0.28
N ASN A 93 -16.16 -14.96 0.75
CA ASN A 93 -16.75 -13.89 -0.07
C ASN A 93 -16.13 -12.51 0.14
N ARG A 94 -14.98 -12.38 0.84
CA ARG A 94 -14.30 -11.09 0.96
C ARG A 94 -13.93 -10.58 -0.44
N TYR A 95 -14.68 -9.59 -0.92
CA TYR A 95 -14.59 -9.07 -2.28
C TYR A 95 -13.14 -8.65 -2.59
N ARG A 96 -12.52 -9.28 -3.59
CA ARG A 96 -11.34 -8.73 -4.27
C ARG A 96 -11.83 -7.64 -5.19
N ASN A 97 -11.80 -6.39 -4.73
CA ASN A 97 -11.92 -5.31 -5.68
C ASN A 97 -10.68 -5.33 -6.60
N LEU A 98 -10.94 -5.30 -7.91
CA LEU A 98 -9.94 -5.48 -8.98
C LEU A 98 -8.89 -4.36 -8.98
N ILE A 99 -9.17 -3.26 -8.27
CA ILE A 99 -8.37 -2.05 -8.11
C ILE A 99 -7.76 -2.06 -6.70
N ARG A 100 -6.48 -1.67 -6.59
CA ARG A 100 -5.66 -1.58 -5.36
C ARG A 100 -6.23 -0.70 -4.21
N LEU A 101 -7.44 -0.15 -4.37
CA LEU A 101 -8.11 0.78 -3.45
C LEU A 101 -9.43 0.23 -2.89
N ASP A 102 -9.68 -1.07 -3.06
CA ASP A 102 -10.98 -1.67 -2.76
C ASP A 102 -12.15 -0.93 -3.44
N ALA A 103 -11.93 -0.32 -4.61
CA ALA A 103 -12.93 0.47 -5.31
C ALA A 103 -13.77 -0.38 -6.27
N ASN A 104 -15.10 -0.21 -6.25
CA ASN A 104 -16.00 -0.85 -7.20
C ASN A 104 -16.68 0.20 -8.10
N ILE A 105 -15.92 0.80 -9.02
CA ILE A 105 -16.37 1.95 -9.82
C ILE A 105 -17.66 1.65 -10.60
N SER A 106 -17.83 0.43 -11.14
CA SER A 106 -19.08 0.05 -11.81
C SER A 106 -20.27 0.17 -10.88
N ARG A 107 -20.15 -0.33 -9.63
CA ARG A 107 -21.24 -0.24 -8.66
C ARG A 107 -21.46 1.17 -8.14
N VAL A 108 -20.38 1.94 -7.95
CA VAL A 108 -20.48 3.37 -7.64
C VAL A 108 -21.32 4.09 -8.70
N LEU A 109 -21.11 3.78 -9.98
CA LEU A 109 -21.88 4.36 -11.09
C LEU A 109 -23.32 3.83 -11.17
N GLU A 110 -23.54 2.55 -10.87
CA GLU A 110 -24.88 1.93 -10.83
C GLU A 110 -25.74 2.53 -9.72
N ASN A 111 -25.18 2.70 -8.52
CA ASN A 111 -25.87 3.24 -7.35
C ASN A 111 -25.63 4.74 -7.14
N ARG A 112 -25.31 5.48 -8.20
CA ARG A 112 -25.06 6.93 -8.13
C ARG A 112 -26.23 7.73 -7.55
N TYR A 113 -27.45 7.21 -7.64
CA TYR A 113 -28.66 7.84 -7.10
C TYR A 113 -29.04 7.35 -5.69
N GLY A 114 -28.23 6.49 -5.09
CA GLY A 114 -28.58 5.75 -3.88
C GLY A 114 -29.30 4.43 -4.16
N TYR A 115 -29.93 3.88 -3.13
CA TYR A 115 -30.61 2.59 -3.14
C TYR A 115 -32.13 2.78 -3.07
N PHE A 116 -32.84 2.07 -3.93
CA PHE A 116 -34.31 2.10 -3.99
C PHE A 116 -34.90 0.84 -3.37
N PHE A 117 -35.89 1.02 -2.51
CA PHE A 117 -36.59 -0.05 -1.81
C PHE A 117 -38.09 0.10 -2.00
N ASP A 118 -38.70 -0.86 -2.69
CA ASP A 118 -40.14 -0.85 -2.95
C ASP A 118 -40.92 -1.13 -1.65
N ILE A 119 -41.95 -0.32 -1.42
CA ILE A 119 -42.80 -0.39 -0.22
C ILE A 119 -43.73 -1.61 -0.28
N GLU A 120 -44.21 -1.92 -1.49
CA GLU A 120 -45.19 -2.98 -1.74
C GLU A 120 -44.55 -4.32 -2.16
N GLU A 121 -43.24 -4.35 -2.39
CA GLU A 121 -42.56 -5.57 -2.86
C GLU A 121 -42.62 -6.67 -1.79
N GLU A 122 -43.13 -7.84 -2.20
CA GLU A 122 -43.18 -9.03 -1.35
C GLU A 122 -41.81 -9.70 -1.31
N LYS A 123 -40.95 -9.22 -0.40
CA LYS A 123 -39.69 -9.86 -0.01
C LYS A 123 -39.88 -10.73 1.24
N VAL A 124 -39.05 -11.77 1.36
CA VAL A 124 -38.98 -12.61 2.57
C VAL A 124 -38.48 -11.76 3.73
N GLU A 125 -39.21 -11.77 4.84
CA GLU A 125 -38.86 -11.00 6.03
C GLU A 125 -37.66 -11.60 6.76
N ALA A 126 -37.04 -10.83 7.66
CA ALA A 126 -35.91 -11.32 8.43
C ALA A 126 -36.29 -12.56 9.24
N ASN A 127 -35.39 -13.54 9.33
CA ASN A 127 -35.65 -14.83 9.98
C ASN A 127 -35.40 -14.83 11.50
N ASN A 128 -34.93 -13.71 12.05
CA ASN A 128 -34.51 -13.59 13.44
C ASN A 128 -35.44 -12.71 14.29
N LEU A 129 -36.71 -12.56 13.92
CA LEU A 129 -37.66 -11.65 14.58
C LEU A 129 -38.38 -12.29 15.75
N ILE A 130 -38.46 -11.58 16.87
CA ILE A 130 -39.18 -12.02 18.07
C ILE A 130 -40.34 -11.05 18.42
N PRO A 131 -41.43 -11.54 19.04
CA PRO A 131 -42.50 -10.70 19.55
C PRO A 131 -42.03 -9.77 20.68
N GLY A 132 -42.24 -8.46 20.52
CA GLY A 132 -42.12 -7.51 21.62
C GLY A 132 -43.15 -7.81 22.72
N THR A 133 -42.76 -7.68 23.98
CA THR A 133 -43.63 -7.98 25.14
C THR A 133 -44.92 -7.17 25.14
N GLU A 134 -44.85 -5.95 24.64
CA GLU A 134 -45.92 -4.97 24.52
C GLU A 134 -46.93 -5.32 23.41
N TYR A 135 -46.51 -6.10 22.41
CA TYR A 135 -47.36 -6.52 21.28
C TYR A 135 -47.78 -7.99 21.37
N LEU A 136 -47.28 -8.73 22.38
CA LEU A 136 -47.43 -10.17 22.47
C LEU A 136 -48.90 -10.62 22.40
N ARG A 137 -49.79 -9.94 23.12
CA ARG A 137 -51.22 -10.25 23.10
C ARG A 137 -51.85 -10.06 21.72
N TYR A 138 -51.55 -8.95 21.05
CA TYR A 138 -52.06 -8.68 19.71
C TYR A 138 -51.57 -9.74 18.72
N ILE A 139 -50.27 -10.10 18.82
CA ILE A 139 -49.65 -11.11 17.98
C ILE A 139 -50.32 -12.47 18.21
N GLN A 140 -50.53 -12.88 19.47
CA GLN A 140 -51.22 -14.13 19.81
C GLN A 140 -52.68 -14.13 19.31
N ASP A 141 -53.40 -13.02 19.45
CA ASP A 141 -54.78 -12.88 18.97
C ASP A 141 -54.84 -12.99 17.43
N CYS A 142 -53.90 -12.41 16.70
CA CYS A 142 -53.80 -12.52 15.24
C CYS A 142 -53.40 -13.93 14.78
N LEU A 143 -52.43 -14.56 15.46
CA LEU A 143 -51.90 -15.87 15.11
C LEU A 143 -52.86 -17.01 15.50
N GLY A 144 -53.66 -16.82 16.55
CA GLY A 144 -54.63 -17.80 17.05
C GLY A 144 -54.04 -18.87 17.99
N PHE A 145 -52.83 -18.66 18.51
CA PHE A 145 -52.17 -19.54 19.48
C PHE A 145 -51.15 -18.78 20.34
N GLU A 146 -50.76 -19.38 21.48
CA GLU A 146 -49.78 -18.79 22.39
C GLU A 146 -48.37 -18.85 21.80
N ILE A 147 -47.67 -17.72 21.83
CA ILE A 147 -46.25 -17.58 21.49
C ILE A 147 -45.51 -16.89 22.64
N SER A 148 -44.23 -17.19 22.84
CA SER A 148 -43.38 -16.49 23.83
C SER A 148 -42.64 -15.31 23.19
N SER A 149 -42.21 -14.34 24.01
CA SER A 149 -41.38 -13.21 23.56
C SER A 149 -39.95 -13.60 23.16
N GLU A 150 -39.53 -14.83 23.43
CA GLU A 150 -38.21 -15.35 23.05
C GLU A 150 -38.26 -16.21 21.78
N GLN A 151 -39.47 -16.56 21.31
CA GLN A 151 -39.65 -17.43 20.17
C GLN A 151 -39.52 -16.65 18.85
N PHE A 152 -38.66 -17.13 17.95
CA PHE A 152 -38.57 -16.61 16.59
C PHE A 152 -39.86 -16.89 15.80
N LEU A 153 -40.33 -15.86 15.09
CA LEU A 153 -41.51 -15.95 14.23
C LEU A 153 -41.15 -16.61 12.89
N THR A 154 -41.98 -17.55 12.43
CA THR A 154 -41.83 -18.18 11.11
C THR A 154 -42.29 -17.24 9.99
N GLN A 155 -41.86 -17.48 8.75
CA GLN A 155 -42.29 -16.66 7.61
C GLN A 155 -43.81 -16.69 7.41
N GLU A 156 -44.47 -17.84 7.64
CA GLU A 156 -45.93 -17.94 7.59
C GLU A 156 -46.61 -17.07 8.64
N GLN A 157 -46.06 -17.03 9.86
CA GLN A 157 -46.55 -16.18 10.94
C GLN A 157 -46.35 -14.70 10.62
N LEU A 158 -45.21 -14.31 10.02
CA LEU A 158 -44.94 -12.94 9.60
C LEU A 158 -45.90 -12.49 8.50
N VAL A 159 -46.18 -13.36 7.51
CA VAL A 159 -47.19 -13.09 6.47
C VAL A 159 -48.59 -12.97 7.07
N GLN A 160 -48.96 -13.82 8.02
CA GLN A 160 -50.24 -13.74 8.73
C GLN A 160 -50.36 -12.42 9.52
N LEU A 161 -49.31 -12.02 10.24
CA LEU A 161 -49.26 -10.74 10.96
C LEU A 161 -49.44 -9.56 10.01
N LYS A 162 -48.75 -9.56 8.86
CA LYS A 162 -48.92 -8.55 7.81
C LYS A 162 -50.37 -8.54 7.30
N GLY A 163 -51.00 -9.70 7.11
CA GLY A 163 -52.41 -9.85 6.74
C GLY A 163 -53.40 -9.31 7.79
N CYS A 164 -53.03 -9.35 9.07
CA CYS A 164 -53.75 -8.68 10.16
C CYS A 164 -53.51 -7.15 10.22
N GLY A 165 -52.72 -6.59 9.31
CA GLY A 165 -52.31 -5.18 9.35
C GLY A 165 -51.31 -4.84 10.46
N PHE A 166 -50.59 -5.83 10.98
CA PHE A 166 -49.53 -5.60 11.97
C PHE A 166 -48.30 -4.99 11.29
N ASP A 167 -47.72 -3.95 11.91
CA ASP A 167 -46.47 -3.37 11.45
C ASP A 167 -45.29 -4.24 11.90
N LEU A 168 -44.74 -5.04 10.97
CA LEU A 168 -43.63 -5.95 11.24
C LEU A 168 -42.36 -5.24 11.71
N SER A 169 -42.22 -3.93 11.48
CA SER A 169 -41.08 -3.16 11.95
C SER A 169 -41.10 -2.84 13.45
N LEU A 170 -42.15 -3.27 14.17
CA LEU A 170 -42.23 -3.26 15.64
C LEU A 170 -41.55 -4.48 16.29
N LEU A 171 -41.20 -5.49 15.51
CA LEU A 171 -40.50 -6.67 15.99
C LEU A 171 -39.00 -6.36 16.11
N ASP A 172 -38.36 -6.77 17.20
CA ASP A 172 -36.91 -6.68 17.31
C ASP A 172 -36.25 -7.96 16.81
N PRO A 173 -34.99 -7.90 16.33
CA PRO A 173 -34.21 -9.11 16.20
C PRO A 173 -34.03 -9.73 17.59
N GLY A 174 -34.06 -11.06 17.69
CA GLY A 174 -33.78 -11.78 18.92
C GLY A 174 -32.29 -11.72 19.28
N LYS A 175 -31.70 -12.86 19.65
CA LYS A 175 -30.26 -12.89 19.98
C LYS A 175 -29.43 -12.46 18.75
N SER A 176 -28.77 -11.31 18.87
CA SER A 176 -27.87 -10.76 17.86
C SER A 176 -26.46 -10.54 18.43
N TYR A 177 -25.48 -10.72 17.54
CA TYR A 177 -24.07 -10.45 17.81
C TYR A 177 -23.69 -9.04 17.40
N PHE A 178 -24.48 -8.38 16.54
CA PHE A 178 -24.20 -7.04 16.05
C PHE A 178 -25.01 -5.97 16.81
N TRP A 179 -26.17 -6.36 17.33
CA TRP A 179 -27.10 -5.47 18.01
C TRP A 179 -27.60 -6.03 19.34
N LYS A 180 -27.93 -5.16 20.29
CA LYS A 180 -28.71 -5.46 21.49
C LYS A 180 -29.58 -4.26 21.85
N PRO A 181 -30.76 -4.46 22.46
CA PRO A 181 -31.56 -3.34 22.95
C PRO A 181 -30.74 -2.44 23.89
N SER A 182 -30.77 -1.13 23.65
CA SER A 182 -30.11 -0.13 24.48
C SER A 182 -31.07 1.02 24.75
N GLN A 183 -31.33 1.28 26.04
CA GLN A 183 -32.05 2.47 26.50
C GLN A 183 -31.14 3.41 27.30
N THR A 184 -29.87 3.01 27.46
CA THR A 184 -28.89 3.79 28.22
C THR A 184 -28.59 5.08 27.47
N PRO A 185 -28.79 6.26 28.10
CA PRO A 185 -28.35 7.54 27.55
C PRO A 185 -26.87 7.50 27.17
N ILE A 186 -26.46 8.31 26.19
CA ILE A 186 -25.07 8.28 25.70
C ILE A 186 -24.07 8.57 26.83
N GLU A 187 -24.38 9.54 27.68
CA GLU A 187 -23.57 9.91 28.83
C GLU A 187 -23.30 8.72 29.77
N GLU A 188 -24.33 7.98 30.17
CA GLU A 188 -24.19 6.84 31.07
C GLU A 188 -23.41 5.69 30.42
N SER A 189 -23.61 5.46 29.11
CA SER A 189 -22.87 4.42 28.38
C SER A 189 -21.36 4.65 28.39
N PHE A 190 -20.94 5.92 28.46
CA PHE A 190 -19.54 6.34 28.49
C PHE A 190 -18.91 6.18 29.88
N LEU A 191 -19.65 6.48 30.95
CA LEU A 191 -19.18 6.34 32.33
C LEU A 191 -18.66 4.93 32.63
N ASN A 192 -19.26 3.90 32.02
CA ASN A 192 -18.86 2.50 32.18
C ASN A 192 -17.44 2.17 31.70
N TYR A 193 -16.83 3.03 30.87
CA TYR A 193 -15.50 2.79 30.30
C TYR A 193 -14.44 3.79 30.79
N GLN A 194 -14.80 4.79 31.59
CA GLN A 194 -13.86 5.82 32.05
C GLN A 194 -12.64 5.24 32.77
N ASP A 195 -12.81 4.10 33.46
CA ASP A 195 -11.71 3.42 34.13
C ASP A 195 -10.75 2.67 33.18
N TYR A 196 -11.04 2.55 31.89
CA TYR A 196 -10.10 1.97 30.92
C TYR A 196 -9.24 3.01 30.20
N PHE A 197 -9.59 4.28 30.32
CA PHE A 197 -8.84 5.38 29.70
C PHE A 197 -7.89 6.04 30.69
N PRO A 198 -6.77 6.63 30.22
CA PRO A 198 -5.87 7.36 31.09
C PRO A 198 -6.57 8.58 31.72
N LYS A 199 -6.40 8.72 33.04
CA LYS A 199 -6.85 9.88 33.81
C LYS A 199 -5.81 10.99 33.74
N GLU A 200 -6.22 12.22 34.05
CA GLU A 200 -5.30 13.34 34.14
C GLU A 200 -4.15 13.03 35.12
N GLY A 201 -2.91 13.22 34.67
CA GLY A 201 -1.70 12.91 35.43
C GLY A 201 -1.14 11.49 35.27
N GLU A 202 -1.84 10.57 34.59
CA GLU A 202 -1.27 9.26 34.26
C GLU A 202 -0.41 9.33 32.99
N GLU A 203 0.79 8.75 33.06
CA GLU A 203 1.73 8.75 31.93
C GLU A 203 1.33 7.73 30.86
N LEU A 204 1.07 8.20 29.66
CA LEU A 204 0.81 7.37 28.49
C LEU A 204 2.12 7.09 27.75
N GLU A 205 2.75 5.95 28.04
CA GLU A 205 4.01 5.50 27.45
C GLU A 205 3.82 5.01 26.00
N PHE A 206 4.63 5.48 25.07
CA PHE A 206 4.70 4.99 23.70
C PHE A 206 5.12 3.50 23.65
N LYS A 207 4.56 2.73 22.71
CA LYS A 207 4.91 1.32 22.49
C LYS A 207 5.36 1.05 21.05
N GLU A 208 4.54 1.43 20.07
CA GLU A 208 4.85 1.19 18.66
C GLU A 208 4.05 2.12 17.76
N VAL A 209 4.53 2.30 16.53
CA VAL A 209 3.74 2.97 15.50
C VAL A 209 3.01 2.00 14.58
N LYS A 210 1.75 2.31 14.26
CA LYS A 210 0.90 1.51 13.36
C LYS A 210 0.48 2.32 12.12
N PHE A 211 1.37 2.46 11.15
CA PHE A 211 1.05 3.09 9.86
C PHE A 211 0.51 2.08 8.84
N SER A 212 -0.67 1.52 9.06
CA SER A 212 -1.23 0.51 8.15
C SER A 212 -2.30 1.03 7.18
N GLY A 213 -2.67 2.32 7.19
CA GLY A 213 -3.69 2.88 6.28
C GLY A 213 -3.39 4.30 5.80
N LYS A 214 -4.08 4.79 4.75
CA LYS A 214 -3.90 6.17 4.23
C LYS A 214 -4.56 7.27 5.09
N GLY A 215 -5.35 6.90 6.10
CA GLY A 215 -6.08 7.81 7.01
C GLY A 215 -5.22 8.43 8.12
N SER A 216 -5.82 8.76 9.27
CA SER A 216 -5.13 9.38 10.40
C SER A 216 -3.94 8.55 10.92
N PRO A 217 -2.89 9.21 11.45
CA PRO A 217 -1.81 8.51 12.15
C PRO A 217 -2.34 7.72 13.36
N LYS A 218 -1.83 6.51 13.56
CA LYS A 218 -2.23 5.63 14.68
C LYS A 218 -0.97 5.12 15.39
N ILE A 219 -0.91 5.29 16.70
CA ILE A 219 0.13 4.70 17.57
C ILE A 219 -0.51 3.75 18.58
N LYS A 220 0.28 2.81 19.10
CA LYS A 220 -0.07 2.13 20.34
C LYS A 220 0.73 2.73 21.48
N ALA A 221 0.06 2.95 22.58
CA ALA A 221 0.63 3.40 23.82
C ALA A 221 0.08 2.55 24.98
N ARG A 222 0.62 2.76 26.18
CA ARG A 222 0.16 2.09 27.40
C ARG A 222 0.27 3.01 28.60
N PHE A 223 -0.63 2.89 29.55
CA PHE A 223 -0.51 3.57 30.84
C PHE A 223 -0.58 2.55 31.98
N LYS A 224 -0.22 2.99 33.19
CA LYS A 224 -0.29 2.14 34.39
C LYS A 224 -1.24 2.74 35.41
N ARG A 225 -2.10 1.88 35.98
CA ARG A 225 -2.95 2.21 37.12
C ARG A 225 -2.91 1.07 38.11
N ASN A 226 -2.63 1.37 39.38
CA ASN A 226 -2.56 0.36 40.45
C ASN A 226 -1.62 -0.83 40.14
N GLY A 227 -0.58 -0.61 39.33
CA GLY A 227 0.36 -1.65 38.90
C GLY A 227 -0.07 -2.44 37.65
N GLU A 228 -1.33 -2.34 37.24
CA GLU A 228 -1.85 -2.92 36.01
C GLU A 228 -1.52 -2.05 34.81
N LYS A 229 -1.29 -2.67 33.65
CA LYS A 229 -0.92 -1.99 32.40
C LYS A 229 -2.09 -2.06 31.42
N PHE A 230 -2.51 -0.91 30.92
CA PHE A 230 -3.60 -0.80 29.96
C PHE A 230 -3.04 -0.40 28.60
N ASN A 231 -3.39 -1.13 27.54
CA ASN A 231 -3.00 -0.78 26.18
C ASN A 231 -4.05 0.14 25.56
N VAL A 232 -3.59 1.21 24.91
CA VAL A 232 -4.44 2.20 24.24
C VAL A 232 -3.93 2.42 22.83
N LYS A 233 -4.85 2.42 21.86
CA LYS A 233 -4.56 2.86 20.50
C LYS A 233 -4.93 4.34 20.41
N VAL A 234 -3.98 5.18 20.05
CA VAL A 234 -4.18 6.62 19.88
C VAL A 234 -4.26 6.91 18.39
N LYS A 235 -5.42 7.38 17.94
CA LYS A 235 -5.62 7.92 16.59
C LYS A 235 -5.49 9.42 16.66
N ILE A 236 -4.70 9.97 15.76
CA ILE A 236 -4.12 11.30 15.90
C ILE A 236 -4.64 12.21 14.79
N GLY A 237 -5.24 13.33 15.17
CA GLY A 237 -5.43 14.50 14.32
C GLY A 237 -6.41 14.39 13.15
N GLY A 238 -6.77 15.55 12.62
CA GLY A 238 -7.74 15.71 11.55
C GLY A 238 -9.17 15.40 12.02
N ARG A 239 -10.01 14.97 11.09
CA ARG A 239 -11.43 14.72 11.32
C ARG A 239 -11.75 13.41 12.05
N GLU A 240 -10.98 12.36 11.75
CA GLU A 240 -11.25 10.98 12.20
C GLU A 240 -11.45 10.87 13.72
N PRO A 241 -10.67 11.57 14.57
CA PRO A 241 -10.90 11.58 16.01
C PRO A 241 -12.29 12.07 16.43
N HIS A 242 -12.85 13.07 15.74
CA HIS A 242 -14.16 13.63 16.08
C HIS A 242 -15.29 12.73 15.58
N THR A 243 -15.28 12.41 14.29
CA THR A 243 -16.33 11.64 13.62
C THR A 243 -16.43 10.22 14.15
N GLU A 244 -15.31 9.57 14.47
CA GLU A 244 -15.35 8.22 15.03
C GLU A 244 -15.95 8.19 16.43
N ASN A 245 -15.55 9.12 17.32
CA ASN A 245 -16.11 9.23 18.66
C ASN A 245 -17.62 9.48 18.60
N PHE A 246 -18.06 10.37 17.72
CA PHE A 246 -19.48 10.67 17.53
C PHE A 246 -20.26 9.46 17.01
N SER A 247 -19.75 8.86 15.92
CA SER A 247 -20.42 7.73 15.26
C SER A 247 -20.50 6.51 16.17
N ALA A 248 -19.42 6.21 16.90
CA ALA A 248 -19.38 5.10 17.86
C ALA A 248 -20.36 5.32 19.02
N ARG A 249 -20.50 6.55 19.54
CA ARG A 249 -21.44 6.87 20.63
C ARG A 249 -22.89 6.72 20.19
N LEU A 250 -23.25 7.29 19.03
CA LEU A 250 -24.59 7.12 18.49
C LEU A 250 -24.89 5.65 18.14
N ALA A 251 -23.93 4.91 17.57
CA ALA A 251 -24.07 3.49 17.30
C ALA A 251 -24.33 2.69 18.60
N LYS A 252 -23.63 3.00 19.70
CA LYS A 252 -23.93 2.40 21.02
C LYS A 252 -25.33 2.75 21.52
N ARG A 253 -25.78 3.99 21.31
CA ARG A 253 -27.14 4.43 21.66
C ARG A 253 -28.21 3.64 20.92
N LEU A 254 -27.94 3.30 19.65
CA LEU A 254 -28.79 2.43 18.84
C LEU A 254 -28.77 0.98 19.28
N GLY A 255 -27.78 0.56 20.08
CA GLY A 255 -27.60 -0.83 20.49
C GLY A 255 -26.56 -1.61 19.69
N LEU A 256 -25.86 -0.97 18.76
CA LEU A 256 -24.78 -1.59 18.00
C LEU A 256 -23.53 -1.73 18.87
N PHE A 257 -22.83 -2.86 18.76
CA PHE A 257 -21.54 -3.01 19.44
C PHE A 257 -20.48 -2.13 18.78
N GLN A 258 -19.72 -1.42 19.60
CA GLN A 258 -18.65 -0.50 19.19
C GLN A 258 -17.53 -0.55 20.22
N ASP A 259 -16.31 -0.35 19.76
CA ASP A 259 -15.19 -0.18 20.67
C ASP A 259 -15.39 1.05 21.55
N PRO A 260 -14.94 1.03 22.82
CA PRO A 260 -14.87 2.22 23.63
C PRO A 260 -13.85 3.19 23.03
N THR A 261 -14.34 4.35 22.65
CA THR A 261 -13.54 5.48 22.19
C THR A 261 -13.72 6.67 23.11
N GLU A 262 -12.65 7.45 23.25
CA GLU A 262 -12.67 8.70 23.99
C GLU A 262 -11.89 9.78 23.25
N TYR A 263 -12.51 10.94 23.08
CA TYR A 263 -11.86 12.12 22.54
C TYR A 263 -11.05 12.84 23.62
N ARG A 264 -9.86 13.31 23.24
CA ARG A 264 -9.02 14.21 24.00
C ARG A 264 -8.59 15.33 23.08
N GLU A 265 -8.88 16.56 23.47
CA GLU A 265 -8.36 17.74 22.76
C GLU A 265 -6.84 17.72 22.72
N GLU A 266 -6.23 17.33 23.86
CA GLU A 266 -4.79 17.16 23.98
C GLU A 266 -4.46 15.89 24.75
N ILE A 267 -3.42 15.18 24.29
CA ILE A 267 -2.86 14.06 25.04
C ILE A 267 -1.34 14.06 25.01
N GLU A 268 -0.75 13.79 26.16
CA GLU A 268 0.69 13.66 26.31
C GLU A 268 1.13 12.21 26.14
N VAL A 269 2.07 11.96 25.23
CA VAL A 269 2.66 10.64 24.98
C VAL A 269 4.14 10.70 25.33
N TYR A 270 4.57 9.76 26.17
CA TYR A 270 5.91 9.70 26.75
C TYR A 270 6.76 8.65 26.03
N PHE A 271 7.91 9.06 25.53
CA PHE A 271 8.89 8.23 24.85
C PHE A 271 10.10 8.06 25.77
N LYS A 272 10.27 6.86 26.32
CA LYS A 272 11.40 6.50 27.19
C LYS A 272 12.67 6.16 26.44
N ASP A 273 12.55 5.97 25.13
CA ASP A 273 13.66 5.73 24.23
C ASP A 273 13.66 6.83 23.16
N ASN A 274 14.80 7.48 23.00
CA ASN A 274 14.98 8.51 21.97
C ASN A 274 14.88 7.90 20.57
N ASP A 275 15.27 6.64 20.38
CA ASP A 275 15.16 5.94 19.10
C ASP A 275 13.70 5.72 18.72
N ASP A 276 12.84 5.35 19.67
CA ASP A 276 11.40 5.23 19.47
C ASP A 276 10.76 6.58 19.13
N PHE A 277 11.17 7.65 19.82
CA PHE A 277 10.73 9.01 19.51
C PHE A 277 11.13 9.42 18.10
N ASN A 278 12.40 9.24 17.74
CA ASN A 278 12.93 9.58 16.43
C ASN A 278 12.24 8.76 15.33
N LYS A 279 12.01 7.47 15.55
CA LYS A 279 11.25 6.59 14.65
C LYS A 279 9.79 7.02 14.50
N PHE A 280 9.13 7.41 15.60
CA PHE A 280 7.77 7.94 15.54
C PHE A 280 7.71 9.23 14.71
N LEU A 281 8.51 10.24 15.08
CA LEU A 281 8.54 11.53 14.41
C LEU A 281 8.91 11.35 12.94
N GLN A 282 9.88 10.47 12.65
CA GLN A 282 10.26 10.13 11.30
C GLN A 282 9.09 9.64 10.48
N ASN A 283 8.44 8.59 10.95
CA ASN A 283 7.38 7.99 10.18
C ASN A 283 6.17 8.92 10.06
N MET A 284 5.88 9.76 11.08
CA MET A 284 4.87 10.81 11.02
C MET A 284 5.14 11.79 9.88
N GLN A 285 6.27 12.47 9.90
CA GLN A 285 6.58 13.46 8.86
C GLN A 285 6.85 12.77 7.50
N ARG A 286 7.30 11.49 7.42
CA ARG A 286 7.44 10.74 6.14
C ARG A 286 6.08 10.51 5.50
N LYS A 287 5.06 10.24 6.31
CA LYS A 287 3.73 9.89 5.82
C LYS A 287 2.84 11.13 5.61
N TYR A 288 2.98 12.13 6.48
CA TYR A 288 2.09 13.29 6.55
C TYR A 288 2.77 14.61 6.22
N ALA A 289 4.08 14.63 5.96
CA ALA A 289 4.81 15.85 5.67
C ALA A 289 4.59 16.89 6.79
N ASP A 290 4.28 18.12 6.41
CA ASP A 290 3.88 19.30 7.21
C ASP A 290 2.68 19.06 8.06
N MET A 291 1.80 18.18 7.59
CA MET A 291 0.58 17.92 8.31
C MET A 291 0.89 17.21 9.63
N ALA A 292 2.11 16.66 9.80
CA ALA A 292 2.59 16.20 11.09
C ALA A 292 2.64 17.31 12.16
N ASP A 293 2.98 18.55 11.78
CA ASP A 293 3.04 19.68 12.70
C ASP A 293 1.63 20.11 13.14
N ASN A 294 0.61 19.86 12.30
CA ASN A 294 -0.79 20.08 12.67
C ASN A 294 -1.27 19.11 13.75
N PHE A 295 -0.61 17.96 13.89
CA PHE A 295 -0.96 16.92 14.85
C PHE A 295 -0.19 17.05 16.17
N ILE A 296 1.01 17.61 16.13
CA ILE A 296 1.89 17.75 17.30
C ILE A 296 1.80 19.18 17.83
N LYS A 297 1.19 19.37 19.01
CA LYS A 297 1.13 20.68 19.68
C LYS A 297 2.48 21.09 20.23
N LYS A 298 3.18 20.17 20.90
CA LYS A 298 4.41 20.45 21.65
C LYS A 298 5.30 19.21 21.72
N ILE A 299 6.61 19.44 21.73
CA ILE A 299 7.63 18.43 22.03
C ILE A 299 8.47 18.98 23.19
N GLU A 300 8.67 18.18 24.23
CA GLU A 300 9.44 18.55 25.42
C GLU A 300 10.42 17.44 25.81
N ASP A 301 11.51 17.83 26.48
CA ASP A 301 12.38 16.87 27.16
C ASP A 301 11.67 16.30 28.40
N TYR A 302 11.80 15.00 28.61
CA TYR A 302 11.30 14.28 29.78
C TYR A 302 12.48 13.54 30.45
N LYS A 303 12.38 13.26 31.76
CA LYS A 303 13.51 12.74 32.57
C LYS A 303 14.23 11.54 31.94
N GLU A 304 13.49 10.67 31.28
CA GLU A 304 13.98 9.43 30.65
C GLU A 304 13.90 9.47 29.11
N GLY A 305 13.60 10.62 28.47
CA GLY A 305 13.48 10.71 27.01
C GLY A 305 12.71 11.94 26.53
N LYS A 306 11.66 11.76 25.72
CA LYS A 306 10.86 12.85 25.13
C LYS A 306 9.39 12.74 25.51
N LYS A 307 8.69 13.86 25.55
CA LYS A 307 7.23 13.92 25.70
C LYS A 307 6.64 14.71 24.53
N ILE A 308 5.59 14.18 23.91
CA ILE A 308 4.87 14.83 22.81
C ILE A 308 3.44 15.12 23.27
N THR A 309 3.00 16.36 23.15
CA THR A 309 1.59 16.73 23.27
C THR A 309 0.95 16.69 21.89
N ILE A 310 -0.02 15.81 21.70
CA ILE A 310 -0.75 15.59 20.46
C ILE A 310 -2.08 16.34 20.51
N ARG A 311 -2.46 17.01 19.42
CA ARG A 311 -3.80 17.62 19.25
C ARG A 311 -4.80 16.60 18.74
N TYR A 312 -6.03 16.71 19.22
CA TYR A 312 -7.20 15.98 18.75
C TYR A 312 -6.91 14.48 18.64
N ALA A 313 -6.93 13.80 19.77
CA ALA A 313 -6.71 12.38 19.84
C ALA A 313 -8.02 11.63 20.10
N SER A 314 -8.21 10.53 19.38
CA SER A 314 -9.18 9.51 19.76
C SER A 314 -8.45 8.33 20.36
N LEU A 315 -8.77 8.04 21.62
CA LEU A 315 -8.27 6.89 22.35
C LEU A 315 -9.23 5.74 22.11
N GLU A 316 -8.71 4.61 21.64
CA GLU A 316 -9.45 3.36 21.51
C GLU A 316 -8.80 2.35 22.46
N VAL A 317 -9.55 1.91 23.46
CA VAL A 317 -9.07 0.93 24.45
C VAL A 317 -9.55 -0.47 24.06
N THR A 318 -8.73 -1.47 24.38
CA THR A 318 -9.15 -2.87 24.33
C THR A 318 -9.14 -3.39 25.77
N PRO A 319 -10.30 -3.46 26.43
CA PRO A 319 -10.43 -4.08 27.74
C PRO A 319 -9.87 -5.51 27.74
N ASP A 320 -9.28 -5.95 28.86
CA ASP A 320 -8.66 -7.28 28.97
C ASP A 320 -9.68 -8.43 28.86
N ASP A 321 -10.96 -8.15 29.09
CA ASP A 321 -12.07 -9.08 28.86
C ASP A 321 -12.48 -9.18 27.38
N LEU A 322 -11.88 -8.39 26.48
CA LEU A 322 -12.27 -8.29 25.08
C LEU A 322 -11.18 -8.79 24.13
N HIS A 323 -11.39 -9.96 23.54
CA HIS A 323 -10.51 -10.55 22.53
C HIS A 323 -10.95 -10.09 21.13
N LYS A 324 -10.10 -9.35 20.41
CA LYS A 324 -10.43 -8.82 19.07
C LYS A 324 -9.97 -9.81 17.99
N LEU A 325 -10.93 -10.37 17.24
CA LEU A 325 -10.65 -11.27 16.13
C LEU A 325 -10.56 -10.52 14.80
N GLY A 326 -10.52 -11.30 13.71
CA GLY A 326 -10.75 -10.78 12.38
C GLY A 326 -12.20 -10.30 12.20
N GLY A 327 -12.39 -9.36 11.29
CA GLY A 327 -13.66 -9.10 10.63
C GLY A 327 -14.19 -10.30 9.87
N PRO A 328 -15.47 -10.63 10.09
CA PRO A 328 -16.11 -11.77 9.48
C PRO A 328 -16.47 -11.53 8.01
N ASP A 329 -16.92 -12.59 7.35
CA ASP A 329 -17.65 -12.46 6.09
C ASP A 329 -19.05 -11.89 6.34
N ILE A 330 -19.18 -10.58 6.33
CA ILE A 330 -20.48 -9.92 6.49
C ILE A 330 -21.45 -10.18 5.33
N PHE A 331 -20.98 -10.80 4.23
CA PHE A 331 -21.83 -11.23 3.11
C PHE A 331 -22.27 -12.71 3.21
N GLY A 332 -21.69 -13.47 4.16
CA GLY A 332 -21.83 -14.92 4.26
C GLY A 332 -22.83 -15.41 5.32
N TRP A 333 -22.93 -16.74 5.42
CA TRP A 333 -23.77 -17.55 6.32
C TRP A 333 -25.26 -17.19 6.30
N ASP A 334 -25.65 -16.16 7.05
CA ASP A 334 -27.04 -15.75 7.25
C ASP A 334 -27.19 -14.24 7.50
N HIS A 335 -26.11 -13.45 7.45
CA HIS A 335 -26.17 -12.02 7.78
C HIS A 335 -27.16 -11.27 6.90
N LYS A 336 -27.23 -11.61 5.61
CA LYS A 336 -28.22 -11.03 4.70
C LYS A 336 -29.67 -11.32 5.10
N ASN A 337 -29.97 -12.30 5.94
CA ASN A 337 -31.34 -12.59 6.37
C ASN A 337 -31.71 -12.01 7.73
N ARG A 338 -30.77 -11.31 8.38
CA ARG A 338 -30.94 -10.76 9.71
C ARG A 338 -31.26 -9.28 9.64
N ARG A 339 -32.29 -8.85 10.39
CA ARG A 339 -32.84 -7.50 10.34
C ARG A 339 -31.79 -6.41 10.56
N GLU A 340 -30.90 -6.61 11.54
CA GLU A 340 -29.88 -5.63 11.92
C GLU A 340 -28.84 -5.39 10.82
N PHE A 341 -28.57 -6.36 9.95
CA PHE A 341 -27.67 -6.21 8.80
C PHE A 341 -28.39 -5.68 7.56
N ARG A 342 -29.62 -6.15 7.30
CA ARG A 342 -30.45 -5.65 6.19
C ARG A 342 -30.72 -4.15 6.32
N SER A 343 -30.97 -3.70 7.55
CA SER A 343 -31.36 -2.32 7.84
C SER A 343 -30.18 -1.35 8.04
N ILE A 344 -28.94 -1.85 8.15
CA ILE A 344 -27.76 -1.01 8.46
C ILE A 344 -27.48 0.04 7.38
N ILE A 345 -27.99 -0.14 6.16
CA ILE A 345 -27.90 0.87 5.09
C ILE A 345 -28.50 2.21 5.50
N LEU A 346 -29.59 2.20 6.28
CA LEU A 346 -30.22 3.42 6.75
C LEU A 346 -29.34 4.14 7.77
N TRP A 347 -28.67 3.40 8.65
CA TRP A 347 -27.67 3.95 9.57
C TRP A 347 -26.45 4.50 8.84
N MET A 348 -25.94 3.76 7.85
CA MET A 348 -24.85 4.19 6.99
C MET A 348 -25.21 5.48 6.24
N GLY A 349 -26.42 5.56 5.70
CA GLY A 349 -26.93 6.77 5.06
C GLY A 349 -27.10 7.94 6.04
N PHE A 350 -27.66 7.69 7.23
CA PHE A 350 -27.92 8.73 8.23
C PHE A 350 -26.65 9.45 8.67
N LEU A 351 -25.56 8.70 8.86
CA LEU A 351 -24.24 9.28 9.18
C LEU A 351 -23.38 9.56 7.96
N ASN A 352 -23.79 9.15 6.77
CA ASN A 352 -22.97 9.18 5.56
C ASN A 352 -21.61 8.48 5.75
N LEU A 353 -21.66 7.24 6.24
CA LEU A 353 -20.48 6.40 6.49
C LEU A 353 -19.87 5.96 5.14
N ASN A 354 -18.64 6.37 4.87
CA ASN A 354 -17.86 5.99 3.69
C ASN A 354 -16.64 5.12 4.10
N ASP A 355 -15.95 4.48 3.14
CA ASP A 355 -14.82 3.57 3.39
C ASP A 355 -15.20 2.42 4.33
N MET A 356 -16.43 1.93 4.20
CA MET A 356 -16.86 0.74 4.88
C MET A 356 -16.37 -0.44 4.03
N LYS A 357 -15.36 -1.16 4.52
CA LYS A 357 -14.85 -2.42 3.94
C LYS A 357 -14.98 -3.53 4.96
N ASN A 358 -14.90 -4.79 4.52
CA ASN A 358 -14.96 -5.94 5.44
C ASN A 358 -13.92 -5.88 6.57
N THR A 359 -12.83 -5.11 6.43
CA THR A 359 -11.84 -4.93 7.50
C THR A 359 -12.29 -4.00 8.64
N ASN A 360 -13.30 -3.15 8.40
CA ASN A 360 -13.94 -2.29 9.40
C ASN A 360 -14.86 -3.09 10.33
N TRP A 361 -15.36 -4.22 9.89
CA TRP A 361 -16.12 -5.11 10.77
C TRP A 361 -15.13 -5.90 11.61
N ARG A 362 -15.42 -6.11 12.89
CA ARG A 362 -14.59 -6.93 13.78
C ARG A 362 -15.44 -7.81 14.67
N MET A 363 -15.27 -9.11 14.51
CA MET A 363 -15.73 -10.06 15.52
C MET A 363 -14.84 -9.92 16.75
N GLN A 364 -15.46 -9.99 17.91
CA GLN A 364 -14.84 -9.88 19.21
C GLN A 364 -15.44 -10.95 20.11
N LEU A 365 -14.68 -11.45 21.08
CA LEU A 365 -15.19 -12.31 22.14
C LEU A 365 -15.01 -11.58 23.46
N ARG A 366 -16.14 -11.20 24.07
CA ARG A 366 -16.18 -10.60 25.41
C ARG A 366 -16.32 -11.68 26.46
N ARG A 367 -15.48 -11.65 27.48
CA ARG A 367 -15.56 -12.53 28.64
C ARG A 367 -16.61 -12.01 29.61
N THR A 368 -17.66 -12.79 29.80
CA THR A 368 -18.71 -12.55 30.81
C THR A 368 -18.62 -13.60 31.91
N PRO A 369 -19.34 -13.45 33.04
CA PRO A 369 -19.42 -14.48 34.06
C PRO A 369 -19.91 -15.84 33.53
N GLU A 370 -20.69 -15.85 32.45
CA GLU A 370 -21.23 -17.03 31.77
C GLU A 370 -20.28 -17.65 30.73
N GLY A 371 -19.15 -16.99 30.44
CA GLY A 371 -18.15 -17.44 29.45
C GLY A 371 -17.87 -16.41 28.37
N LEU A 372 -17.25 -16.83 27.27
CA LEU A 372 -17.01 -15.95 26.12
C LEU A 372 -18.30 -15.75 25.31
N ARG A 373 -18.61 -14.49 25.00
CA ARG A 373 -19.74 -14.06 24.19
C ARG A 373 -19.24 -13.33 22.93
N PRO A 374 -19.71 -13.72 21.74
CA PRO A 374 -19.38 -13.00 20.51
C PRO A 374 -20.10 -11.66 20.42
N GLU A 375 -19.35 -10.65 19.98
CA GLU A 375 -19.80 -9.30 19.64
C GLU A 375 -19.19 -8.93 18.28
N LEU A 376 -20.00 -8.51 17.33
CA LEU A 376 -19.58 -7.96 16.06
C LEU A 376 -19.65 -6.44 16.16
N SER A 377 -18.52 -5.77 16.01
CA SER A 377 -18.42 -4.32 16.03
C SER A 377 -18.11 -3.76 14.64
N MET A 378 -18.56 -2.53 14.38
CA MET A 378 -18.00 -1.71 13.30
C MET A 378 -16.89 -0.83 13.89
N GLN A 379 -15.75 -0.78 13.24
CA GLN A 379 -14.56 -0.01 13.61
C GLN A 379 -14.12 0.88 12.45
N ASP A 380 -13.29 1.89 12.75
CA ASP A 380 -12.83 2.87 11.75
C ASP A 380 -13.99 3.61 11.08
N VAL A 381 -15.05 3.89 11.83
CA VAL A 381 -16.22 4.67 11.38
C VAL A 381 -15.94 6.18 11.29
N GLY A 382 -14.67 6.58 11.26
CA GLY A 382 -14.24 7.98 11.22
C GLY A 382 -14.35 8.64 9.84
N PHE A 383 -14.71 7.89 8.79
CA PHE A 383 -15.07 8.44 7.48
C PHE A 383 -16.59 8.70 7.36
N SER A 384 -17.18 9.31 8.39
CA SER A 384 -18.59 9.70 8.45
C SER A 384 -18.80 11.21 8.40
N LEU A 385 -20.05 11.65 8.37
CA LEU A 385 -20.52 13.03 8.41
C LEU A 385 -20.09 13.93 7.24
N GLY A 386 -19.60 13.37 6.13
CA GLY A 386 -19.24 14.12 4.91
C GLY A 386 -20.27 13.97 3.79
N LYS A 387 -19.91 14.28 2.54
CA LYS A 387 -20.73 13.97 1.36
C LYS A 387 -20.69 12.47 1.01
N SER A 388 -21.80 11.94 0.48
CA SER A 388 -21.95 10.55 -0.01
C SER A 388 -21.40 10.47 -1.42
N PHE A 389 -21.04 9.28 -1.89
CA PHE A 389 -20.75 9.05 -3.32
C PHE A 389 -22.04 8.92 -4.16
N THR A 390 -23.00 9.79 -3.89
CA THR A 390 -24.23 9.94 -4.68
C THR A 390 -24.20 11.26 -5.43
N PHE A 391 -24.63 11.23 -6.69
CA PHE A 391 -24.65 12.39 -7.57
C PHE A 391 -25.84 12.29 -8.51
N ASP A 392 -26.47 13.43 -8.76
CA ASP A 392 -27.67 13.50 -9.60
C ASP A 392 -27.28 13.52 -11.10
N ASP A 393 -26.04 13.92 -11.42
CA ASP A 393 -25.44 13.77 -12.75
C ASP A 393 -23.92 13.49 -12.70
N VAL A 394 -23.36 13.06 -13.84
CA VAL A 394 -21.93 12.70 -13.95
C VAL A 394 -21.00 13.93 -13.88
N LEU A 395 -21.51 15.14 -14.15
CA LEU A 395 -20.73 16.37 -14.04
C LEU A 395 -20.54 16.78 -12.59
N GLU A 396 -21.54 16.55 -11.73
CA GLU A 396 -21.42 16.74 -10.29
C GLU A 396 -20.31 15.86 -9.69
N ALA A 397 -20.15 14.63 -10.18
CA ALA A 397 -19.02 13.77 -9.80
C ALA A 397 -17.66 14.37 -10.20
N ALA A 398 -17.62 15.18 -11.25
CA ALA A 398 -16.43 15.88 -11.74
C ALA A 398 -16.17 17.17 -10.93
N GLU A 399 -17.22 17.81 -10.44
CA GLU A 399 -17.16 19.02 -9.60
C GLU A 399 -16.93 18.72 -8.12
N MET A 400 -17.26 17.50 -7.68
CA MET A 400 -17.11 17.05 -6.31
C MET A 400 -15.67 17.31 -5.82
N GLN A 401 -15.51 18.11 -4.78
CA GLN A 401 -14.21 18.30 -4.17
C GLN A 401 -13.98 17.18 -3.16
N PHE A 402 -12.75 16.67 -3.07
CA PHE A 402 -12.43 15.62 -2.10
C PHE A 402 -12.65 16.09 -0.64
N GLN A 403 -12.69 17.42 -0.44
CA GLN A 403 -13.02 18.06 0.82
C GLN A 403 -14.50 17.94 1.18
N ASP A 404 -15.41 17.96 0.22
CA ASP A 404 -16.85 17.84 0.46
C ASP A 404 -17.19 16.47 1.06
N LEU A 405 -16.44 15.43 0.64
CA LEU A 405 -16.50 14.09 1.25
C LEU A 405 -16.12 14.07 2.74
N ARG A 406 -15.53 15.16 3.25
CA ARG A 406 -14.84 15.20 4.53
C ARG A 406 -15.23 16.35 5.46
N ASN A 407 -16.21 17.19 5.13
CA ASN A 407 -16.51 18.37 5.95
C ASN A 407 -18.01 18.52 6.26
N ALA A 408 -18.33 19.45 7.15
CA ALA A 408 -19.70 19.77 7.53
C ALA A 408 -20.50 20.37 6.36
N ASN A 409 -19.84 21.09 5.45
CA ASN A 409 -20.48 21.72 4.29
C ASN A 409 -21.07 20.66 3.34
N GLY A 410 -20.30 19.63 3.00
CA GLY A 410 -20.72 18.54 2.10
C GLY A 410 -21.70 17.54 2.72
N PHE A 411 -21.92 17.56 4.04
CA PHE A 411 -22.95 16.74 4.68
C PHE A 411 -24.35 17.23 4.29
N GLU A 412 -25.12 16.43 3.56
CA GLU A 412 -26.45 16.83 3.09
C GLU A 412 -27.47 16.83 4.24
N PRO A 413 -28.44 17.75 4.32
CA PRO A 413 -29.47 17.78 5.38
C PRO A 413 -30.55 16.70 5.23
N GLU A 414 -30.61 16.05 4.08
CA GLU A 414 -31.57 15.02 3.73
C GLU A 414 -30.82 13.85 3.09
N PHE A 415 -31.32 12.63 3.28
CA PHE A 415 -30.71 11.42 2.71
C PHE A 415 -31.73 10.33 2.36
N VAL A 416 -33.01 10.52 2.73
CA VAL A 416 -34.08 9.56 2.49
C VAL A 416 -35.24 10.30 1.85
N PHE A 417 -35.79 9.72 0.78
CA PHE A 417 -36.85 10.33 0.00
C PHE A 417 -37.93 9.31 -0.30
N LYS A 418 -39.20 9.71 -0.12
CA LYS A 418 -40.35 8.93 -0.59
C LYS A 418 -40.55 9.17 -2.09
N ARG A 419 -40.64 8.10 -2.86
CA ARG A 419 -41.00 8.10 -4.28
C ARG A 419 -42.31 7.31 -4.45
N GLU A 420 -42.90 7.37 -5.63
CA GLU A 420 -44.12 6.61 -5.91
C GLU A 420 -43.82 5.11 -5.77
N GLY A 421 -44.41 4.47 -4.74
CA GLY A 421 -44.23 3.05 -4.44
C GLY A 421 -42.90 2.63 -3.82
N SER A 422 -41.93 3.55 -3.59
CA SER A 422 -40.59 3.21 -3.08
C SER A 422 -39.99 4.25 -2.15
N ILE A 423 -38.98 3.83 -1.40
CA ILE A 423 -38.09 4.68 -0.58
C ILE A 423 -36.72 4.71 -1.26
N ASN A 424 -36.19 5.91 -1.50
CA ASN A 424 -34.81 6.10 -1.92
C ASN A 424 -33.95 6.47 -0.70
N VAL A 425 -32.93 5.66 -0.40
CA VAL A 425 -31.85 6.00 0.53
C VAL A 425 -30.66 6.52 -0.30
N LYS A 426 -30.47 7.83 -0.34
CA LYS A 426 -29.41 8.54 -1.06
C LYS A 426 -28.08 8.40 -0.31
N TRP A 427 -27.53 7.20 -0.36
CA TRP A 427 -26.21 6.85 0.16
C TRP A 427 -25.52 5.87 -0.78
N ASN A 428 -24.22 6.01 -0.94
CA ASN A 428 -23.39 5.11 -1.72
C ASN A 428 -21.95 5.19 -1.21
N ASP A 429 -21.26 4.06 -1.21
CA ASP A 429 -19.87 3.94 -0.80
C ASP A 429 -18.99 3.57 -2.00
N PHE A 430 -17.78 4.09 -2.04
CA PHE A 430 -16.80 3.82 -3.08
C PHE A 430 -16.39 2.33 -3.15
N ILE A 431 -16.58 1.62 -2.04
CA ILE A 431 -16.24 0.20 -1.88
C ILE A 431 -17.43 -0.73 -2.21
N SER A 432 -18.68 -0.24 -2.07
CA SER A 432 -20.01 -0.84 -2.34
C SER A 432 -20.30 -2.24 -1.73
N TYR A 433 -21.52 -2.39 -1.19
CA TYR A 433 -22.01 -3.55 -0.43
C TYR A 433 -23.23 -4.25 -1.03
N ASP A 434 -23.54 -4.02 -2.30
CA ASP A 434 -24.88 -4.25 -2.89
C ASP A 434 -25.55 -5.58 -2.51
N ARG A 435 -24.80 -6.68 -2.46
CA ARG A 435 -25.32 -8.02 -2.12
C ARG A 435 -25.94 -8.13 -0.73
N VAL A 436 -25.57 -7.27 0.22
CA VAL A 436 -26.17 -7.27 1.57
C VAL A 436 -27.59 -6.71 1.52
N PHE A 437 -27.83 -5.72 0.68
CA PHE A 437 -29.07 -4.93 0.70
C PHE A 437 -30.13 -5.41 -0.29
N GLU A 438 -29.82 -6.40 -1.14
CA GLU A 438 -30.77 -7.02 -2.08
C GLU A 438 -32.01 -7.59 -1.38
N THR A 439 -31.89 -7.99 -0.11
CA THR A 439 -32.96 -8.61 0.67
C THR A 439 -33.61 -7.68 1.71
N THR A 440 -33.17 -6.42 1.76
CA THR A 440 -33.72 -5.42 2.69
C THR A 440 -35.17 -5.11 2.33
N THR A 441 -36.06 -5.19 3.33
CA THR A 441 -37.48 -4.85 3.18
C THR A 441 -37.79 -3.44 3.68
N TYR A 442 -38.94 -2.89 3.32
CA TYR A 442 -39.43 -1.63 3.89
C TYR A 442 -39.52 -1.68 5.43
N PHE A 443 -39.92 -2.81 6.00
CA PHE A 443 -40.02 -2.98 7.46
C PHE A 443 -38.65 -3.02 8.13
N ASP A 444 -37.62 -3.56 7.48
CA ASP A 444 -36.25 -3.50 8.00
C ASP A 444 -35.77 -2.05 8.08
N LEU A 445 -36.02 -1.24 7.05
CA LEU A 445 -35.67 0.19 7.06
C LEU A 445 -36.48 0.95 8.12
N LYS A 446 -37.80 0.75 8.18
CA LYS A 446 -38.66 1.40 9.18
C LYS A 446 -38.27 1.03 10.61
N TRP A 447 -37.79 -0.20 10.85
CA TRP A 447 -37.27 -0.61 12.15
C TRP A 447 -36.04 0.20 12.54
N MET A 448 -35.03 0.32 11.66
CA MET A 448 -33.86 1.15 11.93
C MET A 448 -34.23 2.64 12.05
N ALA A 449 -35.22 3.10 11.29
CA ALA A 449 -35.74 4.45 11.39
C ALA A 449 -36.29 4.74 12.79
N ARG A 450 -37.03 3.82 13.41
CA ARG A 450 -37.46 3.95 14.82
C ARG A 450 -36.28 4.02 15.78
N LYS A 451 -35.25 3.20 15.57
CA LYS A 451 -34.06 3.21 16.44
C LYS A 451 -33.34 4.56 16.35
N ILE A 452 -33.18 5.12 15.15
CA ILE A 452 -32.58 6.46 14.94
C ILE A 452 -33.50 7.56 15.48
N ALA A 453 -34.82 7.47 15.26
CA ALA A 453 -35.79 8.44 15.76
C ALA A 453 -35.86 8.48 17.30
N ALA A 454 -35.54 7.39 17.98
CA ALA A 454 -35.46 7.32 19.44
C ALA A 454 -34.24 8.05 20.04
N ILE A 455 -33.26 8.46 19.23
CA ILE A 455 -32.15 9.31 19.68
C ILE A 455 -32.71 10.70 19.94
N SER A 456 -32.54 11.21 21.15
CA SER A 456 -33.00 12.55 21.53
C SER A 456 -32.12 13.64 20.94
N LEU A 457 -32.63 14.86 20.86
CA LEU A 457 -31.84 16.02 20.43
C LEU A 457 -30.65 16.23 21.39
N ASP A 458 -30.87 16.05 22.69
CA ASP A 458 -29.84 16.15 23.72
C ASP A 458 -28.74 15.09 23.56
N ASP A 459 -29.10 13.85 23.19
CA ASP A 459 -28.12 12.80 22.90
C ASP A 459 -27.23 13.20 21.70
N ILE A 460 -27.81 13.77 20.64
CA ILE A 460 -27.05 14.25 19.46
C ILE A 460 -26.12 15.41 19.85
N ALA A 461 -26.66 16.41 20.54
CA ALA A 461 -25.90 17.58 20.98
C ALA A 461 -24.74 17.18 21.90
N TYR A 462 -25.02 16.36 22.92
CA TYR A 462 -24.00 15.82 23.82
C TYR A 462 -22.92 15.04 23.05
N ALA A 463 -23.32 14.15 22.14
CA ALA A 463 -22.37 13.37 21.35
C ALA A 463 -21.47 14.26 20.48
N LEU A 464 -21.98 15.35 19.89
CA LEU A 464 -21.18 16.31 19.12
C LEU A 464 -20.18 17.04 20.03
N GLU A 465 -20.65 17.53 21.18
CA GLU A 465 -19.83 18.23 22.18
C GLU A 465 -18.68 17.35 22.68
N VAL A 466 -18.97 16.16 23.21
CA VAL A 466 -17.94 15.29 23.79
C VAL A 466 -17.05 14.62 22.74
N SER A 467 -17.35 14.78 21.45
CA SER A 467 -16.47 14.37 20.34
C SER A 467 -15.54 15.48 19.89
N GLY A 468 -15.64 16.67 20.50
CA GLY A 468 -14.73 17.78 20.30
C GLY A 468 -14.89 18.51 18.98
N PHE A 469 -16.08 18.46 18.36
CA PHE A 469 -16.36 19.32 17.21
C PHE A 469 -16.31 20.80 17.65
N ALA A 470 -15.95 21.71 16.74
CA ALA A 470 -16.03 23.13 17.03
C ALA A 470 -17.51 23.55 17.22
N GLU A 471 -17.79 24.52 18.09
CA GLU A 471 -19.17 24.94 18.43
C GLU A 471 -20.04 25.21 17.18
N VAL A 472 -19.47 25.87 16.17
CA VAL A 472 -20.14 26.16 14.90
C VAL A 472 -20.45 24.88 14.11
N GLU A 473 -19.53 23.92 14.07
CA GLU A 473 -19.77 22.62 13.44
C GLU A 473 -20.81 21.81 14.21
N GLN A 474 -20.77 21.85 15.55
CA GLN A 474 -21.78 21.21 16.38
C GLN A 474 -23.17 21.73 15.99
N GLU A 475 -23.36 23.03 15.87
CA GLU A 475 -24.63 23.63 15.50
C GLU A 475 -25.07 23.25 14.07
N ILE A 476 -24.16 23.29 13.09
CA ILE A 476 -24.45 22.88 11.70
C ILE A 476 -24.84 21.40 11.65
N TYR A 477 -24.04 20.53 12.29
CA TYR A 477 -24.32 19.10 12.32
C TYR A 477 -25.61 18.80 13.07
N LEU A 478 -25.88 19.46 14.20
CA LEU A 478 -27.09 19.28 14.97
C LEU A 478 -28.33 19.59 14.11
N ARG A 479 -28.34 20.72 13.39
CA ARG A 479 -29.44 21.10 12.49
C ARG A 479 -29.60 20.13 11.32
N LYS A 480 -28.49 19.73 10.68
CA LYS A 480 -28.53 18.77 9.56
C LYS A 480 -28.98 17.38 10.01
N LEU A 481 -28.49 16.88 11.14
CA LEU A 481 -28.89 15.59 11.71
C LEU A 481 -30.34 15.61 12.20
N ALA A 482 -30.80 16.72 12.79
CA ALA A 482 -32.20 16.92 13.14
C ALA A 482 -33.08 16.89 11.88
N SER A 483 -32.69 17.61 10.82
CA SER A 483 -33.37 17.58 9.52
C SER A 483 -33.43 16.16 8.93
N ARG A 484 -32.31 15.43 8.95
CA ARG A 484 -32.25 14.02 8.49
C ARG A 484 -33.18 13.12 9.28
N ARG A 485 -33.21 13.28 10.61
CA ARG A 485 -34.08 12.51 11.50
C ARG A 485 -35.55 12.84 11.25
N ASP A 486 -35.90 14.12 11.19
CA ASP A 486 -37.28 14.57 10.97
C ASP A 486 -37.79 14.12 9.60
N GLY A 487 -37.02 14.33 8.53
CA GLY A 487 -37.38 13.83 7.19
C GLY A 487 -37.51 12.30 7.14
N MET A 488 -36.71 11.56 7.90
CA MET A 488 -36.86 10.12 8.05
C MET A 488 -38.14 9.76 8.82
N VAL A 489 -38.47 10.46 9.91
CA VAL A 489 -39.72 10.27 10.66
C VAL A 489 -40.94 10.47 9.76
N GLU A 490 -40.93 11.52 8.93
CA GLU A 490 -41.99 11.80 7.96
C GLU A 490 -42.08 10.74 6.85
N VAL A 491 -40.94 10.38 6.23
CA VAL A 491 -40.93 9.41 5.14
C VAL A 491 -41.46 8.04 5.58
N PHE A 492 -41.18 7.62 6.81
CA PHE A 492 -41.62 6.35 7.37
C PHE A 492 -42.96 6.41 8.12
N GLY A 493 -43.59 7.58 8.26
CA GLY A 493 -44.87 7.74 8.93
C GLY A 493 -44.78 7.45 10.44
N LEU A 494 -43.80 8.04 11.11
CA LEU A 494 -43.46 7.81 12.52
C LEU A 494 -43.80 9.01 13.42
N GLU A 495 -44.51 10.03 12.92
CA GLU A 495 -44.81 11.28 13.61
C GLU A 495 -45.65 11.08 14.88
N ASP A 496 -46.53 10.07 14.86
CA ASP A 496 -47.35 9.68 16.01
C ASP A 496 -46.53 8.98 17.12
N GLU A 497 -45.36 8.44 16.78
CA GLU A 497 -44.45 7.75 17.70
C GLU A 497 -43.33 8.66 18.21
N PHE A 498 -42.82 9.52 17.33
CA PHE A 498 -41.67 10.38 17.59
C PHE A 498 -41.95 11.81 17.13
N PRO A 499 -41.89 12.81 18.04
CA PRO A 499 -42.07 14.20 17.64
C PRO A 499 -40.91 14.66 16.74
N LEU A 500 -41.24 15.53 15.78
CA LEU A 500 -40.27 16.26 14.97
C LEU A 500 -39.54 17.29 15.86
N PHE A 501 -38.23 17.44 15.68
CA PHE A 501 -37.44 18.43 16.39
C PHE A 501 -37.73 19.86 15.92
N ASN A 502 -38.07 20.05 14.64
CA ASN A 502 -38.44 21.35 14.06
C ASN A 502 -37.40 22.46 14.33
N LEU A 503 -36.11 22.14 14.20
CA LEU A 503 -35.06 23.16 14.27
C LEU A 503 -35.11 24.07 13.03
N PRO A 504 -34.74 25.36 13.16
CA PRO A 504 -34.62 26.22 11.99
C PRO A 504 -33.57 25.68 11.02
N SER A 505 -33.75 25.96 9.73
CA SER A 505 -32.87 25.43 8.68
C SER A 505 -31.41 25.74 8.97
N TYR A 506 -30.51 24.82 8.65
CA TYR A 506 -29.07 25.08 8.74
C TYR A 506 -28.65 26.26 7.84
N ALA A 507 -29.38 26.50 6.74
CA ALA A 507 -29.15 27.63 5.84
C ALA A 507 -29.46 29.00 6.47
N GLU A 508 -30.22 29.02 7.58
CA GLU A 508 -30.51 30.24 8.35
C GLU A 508 -29.41 30.54 9.38
N LEU A 509 -28.43 29.65 9.57
CA LEU A 509 -27.33 29.88 10.48
C LEU A 509 -26.35 30.89 9.86
N GLU A 510 -26.21 32.02 10.53
CA GLU A 510 -25.31 33.10 10.18
C GLU A 510 -24.41 33.41 11.38
N VAL A 511 -23.11 33.23 11.21
CA VAL A 511 -22.09 33.59 12.21
C VAL A 511 -21.12 34.53 11.49
N PRO A 512 -21.16 35.85 11.74
CA PRO A 512 -20.42 36.83 10.94
C PRO A 512 -18.94 36.47 10.77
N GLY A 513 -18.52 36.26 9.51
CA GLY A 513 -17.15 35.90 9.15
C GLY A 513 -16.78 34.42 9.32
N VAL A 514 -17.68 33.59 9.84
CA VAL A 514 -17.46 32.16 10.12
C VAL A 514 -18.41 31.28 9.31
N VAL A 515 -19.70 31.60 9.32
CA VAL A 515 -20.76 30.90 8.59
C VAL A 515 -21.56 31.92 7.79
N GLU A 516 -21.70 31.67 6.50
CA GLU A 516 -22.59 32.42 5.60
C GLU A 516 -23.59 31.44 4.99
N SER A 517 -24.88 31.67 5.25
CA SER A 517 -25.99 30.84 4.76
C SER A 517 -25.82 29.34 5.04
N GLY A 518 -25.40 29.01 6.27
CA GLY A 518 -25.17 27.61 6.69
C GLY A 518 -23.91 26.96 6.11
N VAL A 519 -23.06 27.72 5.40
CA VAL A 519 -21.78 27.27 4.87
C VAL A 519 -20.65 27.85 5.73
N ILE A 520 -19.78 26.99 6.25
CA ILE A 520 -18.56 27.43 6.94
C ILE A 520 -17.63 28.06 5.90
N VAL A 521 -17.35 29.37 6.05
CA VAL A 521 -16.47 30.15 5.17
C VAL A 521 -15.10 30.43 5.81
N GLU A 522 -15.01 30.32 7.15
CA GLU A 522 -13.75 30.49 7.87
C GLU A 522 -12.89 29.22 7.79
N THR A 523 -11.63 29.40 7.38
CA THR A 523 -10.65 28.30 7.24
C THR A 523 -9.95 27.91 8.54
N SER A 524 -10.16 28.66 9.62
CA SER A 524 -9.56 28.48 10.95
C SER A 524 -10.47 27.81 11.99
N VAL A 525 -11.65 27.31 11.59
CA VAL A 525 -12.47 26.49 12.51
C VAL A 525 -11.66 25.22 12.87
N ASP A 526 -11.28 25.13 14.16
CA ASP A 526 -10.12 24.39 14.69
C ASP A 526 -10.05 22.86 14.40
N SER A 527 -11.19 22.22 14.12
CA SER A 527 -11.32 20.81 13.71
C SER A 527 -11.02 20.58 12.22
N LEU A 528 -11.11 21.64 11.40
CA LEU A 528 -10.75 21.65 10.00
C LEU A 528 -9.28 22.03 9.89
N THR A 529 -8.42 21.01 9.87
CA THR A 529 -7.04 21.24 9.42
C THR A 529 -7.10 21.78 7.98
N PRO A 530 -6.34 22.82 7.60
CA PRO A 530 -6.31 23.33 6.23
C PRO A 530 -5.65 22.28 5.32
N TYR A 531 -6.45 21.31 4.85
CA TYR A 531 -6.06 20.41 3.77
C TYR A 531 -6.28 21.18 2.48
N THR A 532 -5.23 21.35 1.70
CA THR A 532 -5.21 22.12 0.44
C THR A 532 -6.44 21.82 -0.44
N ASN A 533 -7.02 22.87 -1.05
CA ASN A 533 -8.12 22.82 -2.02
C ASN A 533 -7.67 22.12 -3.32
N THR A 534 -7.40 20.82 -3.25
CA THR A 534 -7.03 20.03 -4.41
C THR A 534 -8.30 19.35 -4.94
N PRO A 535 -8.84 19.75 -6.11
CA PRO A 535 -10.09 19.20 -6.66
C PRO A 535 -10.03 17.67 -6.81
N ALA A 536 -11.15 16.94 -6.68
CA ALA A 536 -11.13 15.48 -6.85
C ALA A 536 -10.73 15.06 -8.27
N ILE A 537 -10.98 15.90 -9.29
CA ILE A 537 -10.43 15.76 -10.65
C ILE A 537 -8.90 15.79 -10.67
N VAL A 538 -8.24 16.53 -9.78
CA VAL A 538 -6.77 16.49 -9.70
C VAL A 538 -6.30 15.18 -9.09
N HIS A 539 -7.10 14.49 -8.27
CA HIS A 539 -6.77 13.15 -7.78
C HIS A 539 -7.19 12.02 -8.73
N LEU A 540 -8.31 12.13 -9.45
CA LEU A 540 -8.67 11.21 -10.54
C LEU A 540 -7.77 11.45 -11.75
N GLY A 541 -7.39 12.70 -12.00
CA GLY A 541 -6.45 13.16 -13.01
C GLY A 541 -5.00 12.91 -12.63
N ALA A 542 -4.62 12.92 -11.34
CA ALA A 542 -3.34 12.41 -10.86
C ALA A 542 -3.36 10.88 -10.73
N PHE A 543 -4.52 10.25 -10.59
CA PHE A 543 -4.67 8.80 -10.71
C PHE A 543 -4.53 8.39 -12.18
N LEU A 544 -5.18 9.08 -13.11
CA LEU A 544 -5.05 8.89 -14.56
C LEU A 544 -3.67 9.33 -15.07
N ASN A 545 -3.10 10.44 -14.59
CA ASN A 545 -1.72 10.87 -14.89
C ASN A 545 -0.70 9.98 -14.18
N ARG A 546 -0.93 9.40 -12.99
CA ARG A 546 -0.02 8.36 -12.44
C ARG A 546 -0.21 7.01 -13.12
N VAL A 547 -1.37 6.77 -13.73
CA VAL A 547 -1.64 5.60 -14.56
C VAL A 547 -0.96 5.76 -15.93
N ILE A 548 -0.88 6.98 -16.49
CA ILE A 548 -0.35 7.27 -17.84
C ILE A 548 1.11 7.75 -17.82
N GLU A 549 1.55 8.48 -16.80
CA GLU A 549 2.90 9.02 -16.68
C GLU A 549 3.72 8.27 -15.63
N VAL A 550 4.71 7.56 -16.14
CA VAL A 550 6.13 7.58 -15.76
C VAL A 550 6.67 6.21 -16.18
N GLY A 551 7.07 6.13 -17.44
CA GLY A 551 7.54 4.88 -18.03
C GLY A 551 7.90 4.92 -19.51
N ASN A 552 8.17 6.08 -20.10
CA ASN A 552 9.22 6.25 -21.10
C ASN A 552 9.37 7.74 -21.46
N ILE A 553 10.61 8.19 -21.40
CA ILE A 553 11.06 9.55 -21.70
C ILE A 553 10.80 9.87 -23.20
N ASN A 554 10.41 11.12 -23.49
CA ASN A 554 10.56 11.80 -24.80
C ASN A 554 9.64 11.48 -26.00
N THR A 555 8.48 10.83 -25.86
CA THR A 555 7.50 10.86 -26.96
C THR A 555 6.80 12.22 -27.03
N ARG A 556 7.36 13.08 -27.89
CA ARG A 556 6.82 14.37 -28.38
C ARG A 556 5.30 14.33 -28.55
N LEU A 557 4.56 14.93 -27.62
CA LEU A 557 3.26 15.52 -27.93
C LEU A 557 3.52 16.92 -28.52
N GLN A 558 4.06 16.95 -29.75
CA GLN A 558 3.94 18.14 -30.58
C GLN A 558 2.48 18.21 -31.06
N LEU A 559 1.60 18.79 -30.23
CA LEU A 559 0.39 19.39 -30.76
C LEU A 559 0.83 20.58 -31.61
N SER A 560 0.96 20.32 -32.91
CA SER A 560 1.08 21.35 -33.93
C SER A 560 -0.20 22.17 -33.95
N ILE A 561 -0.26 23.24 -33.15
CA ILE A 561 -1.13 24.38 -33.47
C ILE A 561 -0.40 25.17 -34.56
N GLY A 562 -0.42 24.60 -35.76
CA GLY A 562 0.00 25.24 -37.00
C GLY A 562 -1.22 25.75 -37.74
N SER A 563 -1.90 26.77 -37.23
CA SER A 563 -2.76 27.68 -38.02
C SER A 563 -3.32 28.82 -37.17
N ALA A 564 -2.52 29.86 -36.91
CA ALA A 564 -3.00 31.25 -36.74
C ALA A 564 -1.80 32.18 -36.46
N PHE A 565 -0.84 32.28 -37.39
CA PHE A 565 0.04 33.45 -37.42
C PHE A 565 -0.74 34.60 -38.08
N GLY A 566 -1.25 35.49 -37.25
CA GLY A 566 -1.85 36.75 -37.67
C GLY A 566 -2.34 37.55 -36.48
N GLY A 567 -1.46 38.34 -35.86
CA GLY A 567 -1.88 39.40 -34.93
C GLY A 567 -0.99 39.56 -33.70
N ASN A 568 -0.14 40.59 -33.75
CA ASN A 568 0.43 41.41 -32.68
C ASN A 568 0.64 40.82 -31.27
N LEU A 569 1.93 40.81 -30.90
CA LEU A 569 2.44 40.88 -29.54
C LEU A 569 1.76 42.00 -28.74
N GLU A 570 0.96 41.64 -27.74
CA GLU A 570 0.75 42.45 -26.54
C GLU A 570 1.26 41.67 -25.32
N TYR A 571 2.22 42.26 -24.62
CA TYR A 571 2.69 41.82 -23.32
C TYR A 571 1.56 41.95 -22.31
N ASN A 572 0.94 40.84 -21.94
CA ASN A 572 0.26 40.66 -20.66
C ASN A 572 0.34 39.17 -20.34
N ILE A 573 1.30 38.79 -19.49
CA ILE A 573 1.33 37.45 -18.90
C ILE A 573 0.44 37.53 -17.66
N PRO A 574 -0.79 36.97 -17.68
CA PRO A 574 -1.54 36.83 -16.45
C PRO A 574 -0.96 35.61 -15.73
N PHE A 575 -0.30 35.87 -14.61
CA PHE A 575 0.02 34.82 -13.65
C PHE A 575 -1.29 34.30 -13.04
N ASN A 576 -1.93 33.35 -13.71
CA ASN A 576 -2.88 32.47 -13.04
C ASN A 576 -2.08 31.25 -12.56
N LEU A 577 -1.74 31.28 -11.27
CA LEU A 577 -1.23 30.14 -10.52
C LEU A 577 -2.26 29.01 -10.58
N VAL A 578 -1.97 28.00 -11.39
CA VAL A 578 -2.63 26.69 -11.29
C VAL A 578 -1.76 25.85 -10.36
N GLU A 579 -2.27 25.56 -9.17
CA GLU A 579 -1.66 24.64 -8.20
C GLU A 579 -1.77 23.19 -8.69
N ASN A 580 -0.96 22.84 -9.70
CA ASN A 580 -0.62 21.45 -10.01
C ASN A 580 0.89 21.26 -9.91
N GLU A 581 1.27 20.23 -9.15
CA GLU A 581 2.63 19.81 -8.86
C GLU A 581 3.39 19.54 -10.17
N ASN A 582 4.62 20.07 -10.25
CA ASN A 582 5.46 20.24 -11.44
C ASN A 582 5.07 21.45 -12.31
N PHE A 583 5.57 22.63 -11.94
CA PHE A 583 5.72 23.71 -12.91
C PHE A 583 6.71 23.24 -13.99
N SER A 584 6.30 23.27 -15.25
CA SER A 584 7.15 23.04 -16.42
C SER A 584 6.94 24.19 -17.40
N VAL A 585 7.86 25.14 -17.46
CA VAL A 585 7.86 26.16 -18.51
C VAL A 585 8.77 25.72 -19.63
N PHE A 586 8.19 25.58 -20.83
CA PHE A 586 8.92 25.38 -22.07
C PHE A 586 8.46 26.39 -23.13
N LEU A 587 9.39 27.25 -23.56
CA LEU A 587 9.62 27.65 -24.96
C LEU A 587 10.62 28.82 -25.02
N ALA A 588 11.88 28.53 -25.35
CA ALA A 588 12.85 29.53 -25.76
C ALA A 588 13.36 29.19 -27.17
N ARG A 589 12.54 29.47 -28.20
CA ARG A 589 12.92 29.37 -29.63
C ARG A 589 13.30 27.93 -30.10
N PRO A 590 13.41 27.69 -31.43
CA PRO A 590 13.94 26.43 -31.93
C PRO A 590 15.34 26.17 -31.39
N GLY A 591 15.47 25.12 -30.57
CA GLY A 591 16.73 24.52 -30.19
C GLY A 591 17.41 24.98 -28.91
N VAL A 592 16.69 25.69 -28.03
CA VAL A 592 17.06 25.82 -26.61
C VAL A 592 15.90 25.28 -25.76
N GLU A 593 16.20 24.27 -24.96
CA GLU A 593 15.32 23.63 -23.98
C GLU A 593 15.73 24.13 -22.59
N VAL A 594 15.11 25.20 -22.11
CA VAL A 594 15.20 25.56 -20.69
C VAL A 594 14.02 24.88 -20.00
N GLY A 595 14.32 23.99 -19.06
CA GLY A 595 13.34 23.34 -18.21
C GLY A 595 13.64 23.67 -16.76
N LEU A 596 12.65 24.22 -16.06
CA LEU A 596 12.65 24.30 -14.61
C LEU A 596 11.56 23.35 -14.13
N VAL A 597 11.92 22.37 -13.32
CA VAL A 597 10.99 21.45 -12.68
C VAL A 597 11.34 21.39 -11.21
N ARG A 598 10.36 21.55 -10.33
CA ARG A 598 10.53 21.22 -8.91
C ARG A 598 9.82 19.91 -8.63
N GLU A 599 10.55 18.94 -8.11
CA GLU A 599 10.01 17.69 -7.59
C GLU A 599 10.04 17.72 -6.05
N ILE A 600 8.97 17.28 -5.40
CA ILE A 600 8.93 17.15 -3.94
C ILE A 600 9.03 15.67 -3.59
N LYS A 601 10.10 15.26 -2.90
CA LYS A 601 10.33 13.86 -2.48
C LYS A 601 10.45 13.73 -0.98
N ASN A 602 9.87 12.67 -0.43
CA ASN A 602 10.18 12.26 0.94
C ASN A 602 11.63 11.76 1.02
N SER A 603 12.39 12.22 2.01
CA SER A 603 13.73 11.72 2.30
C SER A 603 13.65 10.23 2.66
N ARG A 604 14.47 9.40 1.99
CA ARG A 604 14.58 7.96 2.31
C ARG A 604 15.60 7.68 3.41
N PHE A 605 16.41 8.66 3.77
CA PHE A 605 17.43 8.55 4.82
C PHE A 605 16.82 8.92 6.18
N LEU A 606 16.96 8.02 7.15
CA LEU A 606 16.59 8.24 8.54
C LEU A 606 17.73 9.02 9.25
N GLU A 607 17.47 10.25 9.66
CA GLU A 607 18.30 10.97 10.62
C GLU A 607 17.98 10.47 12.03
N TYR A 608 19.01 9.99 12.75
CA TYR A 608 18.85 9.36 14.06
C TYR A 608 19.22 10.26 15.24
N ASP A 609 19.92 11.39 15.04
CA ASP A 609 20.59 12.04 16.18
C ASP A 609 19.94 13.33 16.71
N GLU A 610 19.14 14.08 15.95
CA GLU A 610 18.53 15.31 16.46
C GLU A 610 17.17 15.49 15.80
N GLY A 611 16.08 15.57 16.58
CA GLY A 611 14.69 15.64 16.12
C GLY A 611 14.29 16.89 15.33
N GLY A 612 15.06 17.28 14.30
CA GLY A 612 14.83 18.41 13.43
C GLY A 612 14.64 18.00 11.97
N ASP A 613 13.38 17.91 11.55
CA ASP A 613 12.84 18.63 10.39
C ASP A 613 13.53 18.51 9.01
N GLN A 614 13.92 17.31 8.58
CA GLN A 614 14.24 17.08 7.16
C GLN A 614 13.52 15.86 6.59
N LYS A 615 12.21 15.94 6.41
CA LYS A 615 11.44 14.86 5.77
C LYS A 615 11.28 14.99 4.29
N ILE A 616 11.50 16.18 3.76
CA ILE A 616 11.09 16.51 2.40
C ILE A 616 12.21 17.25 1.71
N TYR A 617 12.60 16.72 0.56
CA TYR A 617 13.46 17.40 -0.38
C TYR A 617 12.59 18.14 -1.38
N ALA A 618 12.77 19.46 -1.49
CA ALA A 618 12.50 20.12 -2.77
C ALA A 618 13.71 19.86 -3.66
N ILE A 619 13.47 19.24 -4.80
CA ILE A 619 14.46 18.96 -5.81
C ILE A 619 14.18 19.91 -6.95
N ASP A 620 14.96 20.98 -7.02
CA ASP A 620 14.87 21.89 -8.16
C ASP A 620 15.77 21.40 -9.29
N HIS A 621 15.14 20.92 -10.35
CA HIS A 621 15.77 20.54 -11.60
C HIS A 621 15.80 21.76 -12.53
N TYR A 622 17.00 22.22 -12.84
CA TYR A 622 17.22 23.18 -13.90
C TYR A 622 17.97 22.49 -15.01
N THR A 623 17.29 22.35 -16.13
CA THR A 623 17.85 21.84 -17.36
C THR A 623 18.05 23.00 -18.31
N ILE A 624 19.26 23.17 -18.81
CA ILE A 624 19.53 23.99 -20.00
C ILE A 624 20.07 23.04 -21.06
N GLY A 625 19.17 22.60 -21.93
CA GLY A 625 19.45 21.85 -23.13
C GLY A 625 19.62 22.79 -24.32
N PHE A 626 20.64 22.58 -25.14
CA PHE A 626 20.65 23.08 -26.51
C PHE A 626 20.40 21.88 -27.38
N THR A 627 19.34 21.89 -28.18
CA THR A 627 19.01 20.77 -29.07
C THR A 627 18.91 21.28 -30.49
N THR A 628 19.72 20.74 -31.40
CA THR A 628 19.58 21.13 -32.80
C THR A 628 18.41 20.35 -33.41
N GLN A 629 17.15 20.77 -33.15
CA GLN A 629 16.06 20.36 -34.02
C GLN A 629 16.29 21.04 -35.37
N SER A 630 17.00 20.37 -36.27
CA SER A 630 17.29 20.94 -37.58
C SER A 630 15.96 21.22 -38.30
N GLY A 631 15.75 22.43 -38.81
CA GLY A 631 14.64 22.72 -39.74
C GLY A 631 14.67 21.85 -41.01
N ILE A 632 15.76 21.11 -41.22
CA ILE A 632 16.00 20.18 -42.33
C ILE A 632 15.16 18.89 -42.20
N THR A 633 14.89 18.39 -40.97
CA THR A 633 14.07 17.18 -40.78
C THR A 633 12.59 17.42 -41.11
N GLY A 634 12.09 18.64 -40.87
CA GLY A 634 10.73 19.03 -41.24
C GLY A 634 10.51 19.15 -42.76
N GLU A 635 11.57 19.44 -43.53
CA GLU A 635 11.48 19.47 -45.00
C GLU A 635 11.83 18.12 -45.65
N LEU A 636 12.85 17.38 -45.18
CA LEU A 636 13.21 16.08 -45.77
C LEU A 636 12.14 14.99 -45.57
N SER A 637 11.40 15.03 -44.45
CA SER A 637 10.28 14.11 -44.19
C SER A 637 9.13 14.26 -45.20
N ARG A 638 9.04 15.40 -45.91
CA ARG A 638 8.07 15.59 -47.00
C ARG A 638 8.47 14.91 -48.30
N PHE A 639 9.74 14.52 -48.47
CA PHE A 639 10.28 14.00 -49.73
C PHE A 639 10.74 12.53 -49.67
N LEU A 640 10.81 11.90 -48.49
CA LEU A 640 11.28 10.53 -48.32
C LEU A 640 10.40 9.76 -47.30
N PRO A 641 10.05 8.47 -47.54
CA PRO A 641 9.36 7.59 -46.57
C PRO A 641 10.29 7.11 -45.44
N VAL A 642 11.30 7.91 -45.12
CA VAL A 642 12.36 7.63 -44.15
C VAL A 642 12.48 8.87 -43.27
N GLU A 643 12.12 8.73 -42.00
CA GLU A 643 12.33 9.75 -40.99
C GLU A 643 13.75 9.57 -40.41
N LEU A 644 14.71 10.31 -40.96
CA LEU A 644 16.01 10.44 -40.33
C LEU A 644 15.89 11.44 -39.16
N ASN A 645 15.95 10.94 -37.93
CA ASN A 645 15.99 11.76 -36.72
C ASN A 645 17.43 11.81 -36.20
N ALA A 646 18.21 12.76 -36.72
CA ALA A 646 19.52 13.08 -36.15
C ALA A 646 19.36 14.19 -35.11
N LYS A 647 19.38 13.86 -33.81
CA LYS A 647 19.40 14.85 -32.73
C LYS A 647 20.85 15.06 -32.29
N VAL A 648 21.54 15.92 -33.04
CA VAL A 648 22.94 16.25 -32.78
C VAL A 648 23.04 17.18 -31.57
N SER A 649 23.87 16.75 -30.61
CA SER A 649 24.26 17.44 -29.39
C SER A 649 23.06 17.95 -28.57
N HIS A 650 22.55 17.13 -27.66
CA HIS A 650 22.01 17.74 -26.43
C HIS A 650 23.22 18.11 -25.60
N PHE A 651 23.65 19.36 -25.69
CA PHE A 651 24.42 19.94 -24.61
C PHE A 651 23.39 20.21 -23.52
N LYS A 652 23.38 19.39 -22.47
CA LYS A 652 22.41 19.50 -21.40
C LYS A 652 23.17 19.74 -20.11
N ILE A 653 23.09 20.95 -19.59
CA ILE A 653 23.50 21.21 -18.22
C ILE A 653 22.28 20.93 -17.36
N LYS A 654 22.42 20.04 -16.38
CA LYS A 654 21.42 19.84 -15.33
C LYS A 654 21.99 20.33 -14.01
N PHE A 655 21.17 21.03 -13.26
CA PHE A 655 21.39 21.29 -11.86
C PHE A 655 20.22 20.68 -11.13
N ASP A 656 20.50 19.75 -10.23
CA ASP A 656 19.53 19.17 -9.33
C ASP A 656 19.90 19.64 -7.92
N HIS A 657 19.08 20.53 -7.38
CA HIS A 657 19.30 21.10 -6.07
C HIS A 657 18.32 20.52 -5.07
N TYR A 658 18.84 19.66 -4.20
CA TYR A 658 18.09 18.97 -3.19
C TYR A 658 18.21 19.73 -1.89
N ARG A 659 17.14 20.47 -1.57
CA ARG A 659 17.06 21.24 -0.36
C ARG A 659 16.13 20.54 0.61
N PRO A 660 16.61 20.20 1.81
CA PRO A 660 15.74 19.66 2.82
C PRO A 660 14.88 20.78 3.39
N TYR A 661 13.64 20.44 3.67
CA TYR A 661 12.69 21.27 4.40
C TYR A 661 12.05 20.42 5.50
N SER A 662 11.58 21.13 6.52
CA SER A 662 10.71 20.52 7.52
C SER A 662 9.51 19.87 6.84
N ASN A 663 9.02 20.48 5.75
CA ASN A 663 7.70 20.22 5.25
C ASN A 663 7.46 20.65 3.75
N VAL A 664 6.54 19.99 3.02
CA VAL A 664 6.09 20.19 1.61
C VAL A 664 5.72 21.64 1.32
N ASN A 665 4.95 22.31 2.17
CA ASN A 665 4.54 23.71 2.02
C ASN A 665 5.74 24.64 2.05
N GLN A 666 6.67 24.47 3.00
CA GLN A 666 7.95 25.18 2.97
C GLN A 666 8.74 24.82 1.72
N ALA A 667 8.78 23.55 1.32
CA ALA A 667 9.47 23.08 0.12
C ALA A 667 8.87 23.66 -1.18
N LEU A 668 7.54 23.83 -1.26
CA LEU A 668 6.81 24.41 -2.39
C LEU A 668 6.94 25.93 -2.43
N LYS A 669 6.80 26.61 -1.27
CA LYS A 669 6.93 28.07 -1.16
C LYS A 669 8.36 28.55 -1.20
N ALA A 670 9.33 27.68 -0.93
CA ALA A 670 10.73 28.06 -0.97
C ALA A 670 11.08 28.62 -2.34
N PRO A 671 11.71 29.79 -2.43
CA PRO A 671 12.08 30.34 -3.72
C PRO A 671 13.05 29.36 -4.42
N ALA A 672 12.82 29.12 -5.70
CA ALA A 672 13.73 28.34 -6.54
C ALA A 672 14.98 29.21 -6.78
N ASN A 673 15.88 29.20 -5.80
CA ASN A 673 17.00 30.13 -5.69
C ASN A 673 18.13 29.83 -6.67
N LEU A 674 17.96 28.92 -7.63
CA LEU A 674 19.08 28.53 -8.46
C LEU A 674 19.58 29.69 -9.33
N ALA A 675 18.71 30.64 -9.69
CA ALA A 675 19.13 31.89 -10.33
C ALA A 675 20.03 32.78 -9.44
N ASP A 676 19.90 32.68 -8.11
CA ASP A 676 20.74 33.39 -7.13
C ASP A 676 21.97 32.60 -6.71
N ILE A 677 21.91 31.26 -6.82
CA ILE A 677 22.99 30.33 -6.52
C ILE A 677 23.98 30.32 -7.67
N LEU A 678 23.52 30.23 -8.93
CA LEU A 678 24.41 30.11 -10.10
C LEU A 678 25.47 31.22 -10.18
N PRO A 679 25.18 32.51 -9.94
CA PRO A 679 26.19 33.57 -9.92
C PRO A 679 27.17 33.49 -8.75
N ARG A 680 26.83 32.77 -7.68
CA ARG A 680 27.61 32.65 -6.42
C ARG A 680 27.84 31.19 -6.03
N MET A 681 27.96 30.32 -7.03
CA MET A 681 27.88 28.87 -6.83
C MET A 681 29.00 28.37 -5.90
N LYS A 682 30.20 28.94 -6.04
CA LYS A 682 31.37 28.62 -5.19
C LYS A 682 31.11 28.94 -3.72
N ASP A 683 30.71 30.18 -3.43
CA ASP A 683 30.34 30.62 -2.08
C ASP A 683 29.19 29.77 -1.52
N TYR A 684 28.22 29.42 -2.36
CA TYR A 684 27.09 28.59 -1.96
C TYR A 684 27.51 27.17 -1.56
N ILE A 685 28.33 26.50 -2.39
CA ILE A 685 28.81 25.14 -2.13
C ILE A 685 29.59 25.09 -0.81
N LEU A 686 30.46 26.05 -0.54
CA LEU A 686 31.22 26.13 0.71
C LEU A 686 30.31 26.28 1.95
N ASN A 687 29.14 26.88 1.75
CA ASN A 687 28.13 27.14 2.78
C ASN A 687 26.90 26.22 2.66
N ILE A 688 27.01 25.09 1.95
CA ILE A 688 25.90 24.16 1.79
C ILE A 688 25.47 23.64 3.17
N LYS A 689 24.16 23.56 3.41
CA LYS A 689 23.64 23.19 4.72
C LYS A 689 23.69 21.68 4.92
N ARG A 690 23.55 21.23 6.18
CA ARG A 690 23.45 19.81 6.54
C ARG A 690 22.28 19.14 5.80
N ASN A 691 22.56 17.97 5.22
CA ASN A 691 21.80 17.16 4.27
C ASN A 691 21.23 17.86 3.04
N GLU A 692 21.73 19.05 2.73
CA GLU A 692 21.53 19.66 1.44
C GLU A 692 22.55 19.10 0.45
N TYR A 693 22.11 18.88 -0.78
CA TYR A 693 22.99 18.47 -1.85
C TYR A 693 22.68 19.16 -3.17
N LEU A 694 23.73 19.57 -3.86
CA LEU A 694 23.67 20.21 -5.16
C LEU A 694 24.41 19.30 -6.12
N THR A 695 23.68 18.71 -7.06
CA THR A 695 24.27 17.99 -8.17
C THR A 695 24.26 18.90 -9.38
N TYR A 696 25.42 19.13 -9.98
CA TYR A 696 25.45 19.64 -11.34
C TYR A 696 26.00 18.54 -12.24
N SER A 697 25.36 18.35 -13.38
CA SER A 697 25.85 17.41 -14.39
C SER A 697 25.93 18.09 -15.73
N TYR A 698 27.04 17.83 -16.39
CA TYR A 698 27.25 18.17 -17.78
C TYR A 698 26.99 16.93 -18.62
N GLU A 699 25.92 16.95 -19.40
CA GLU A 699 25.57 15.89 -20.33
C GLU A 699 25.83 16.33 -21.77
N THR A 700 26.57 15.50 -22.50
CA THR A 700 26.71 15.62 -23.94
C THR A 700 26.21 14.36 -24.60
N GLY A 701 25.10 14.51 -25.31
CA GLY A 701 24.38 13.44 -25.99
C GLY A 701 24.48 13.54 -27.50
N LEU A 702 24.83 12.47 -28.21
CA LEU A 702 24.52 12.31 -29.63
C LEU A 702 23.50 11.19 -29.76
N ASP A 703 22.30 11.52 -30.23
CA ASP A 703 21.26 10.54 -30.57
C ASP A 703 21.04 10.58 -32.08
N LEU A 704 21.35 9.46 -32.73
CA LEU A 704 21.14 9.25 -34.15
C LEU A 704 20.14 8.11 -34.28
N SER A 705 18.88 8.42 -34.59
CA SER A 705 17.87 7.41 -34.89
C SER A 705 17.42 7.49 -36.35
N LEU A 706 17.40 6.34 -37.00
CA LEU A 706 16.83 6.16 -38.34
C LEU A 706 15.51 5.43 -38.17
N LYS A 707 14.41 6.09 -38.53
CA LYS A 707 13.07 5.51 -38.53
C LYS A 707 12.63 5.26 -39.98
N VAL A 708 12.38 4.01 -40.32
CA VAL A 708 11.90 3.59 -41.65
C VAL A 708 10.54 2.90 -41.48
N GLY A 709 9.52 3.42 -42.16
CA GLY A 709 8.17 2.85 -42.15
C GLY A 709 7.35 3.36 -43.34
N HIS A 710 6.61 2.47 -43.99
CA HIS A 710 5.72 2.81 -45.11
C HIS A 710 4.28 2.52 -44.70
N GLY A 711 3.49 3.56 -44.44
CA GLY A 711 2.10 3.44 -44.01
C GLY A 711 1.92 2.97 -42.55
N GLN A 712 0.66 2.71 -42.17
CA GLN A 712 0.15 2.59 -40.80
C GLN A 712 0.54 1.31 -40.03
N HIS A 713 1.51 0.51 -40.50
CA HIS A 713 1.61 -0.90 -40.07
C HIS A 713 2.99 -1.38 -39.59
N TYR A 714 4.12 -0.78 -39.99
CA TYR A 714 5.44 -1.24 -39.57
C TYR A 714 6.42 -0.09 -39.31
N ARG A 715 7.29 -0.27 -38.31
CA ARG A 715 8.30 0.69 -37.86
C ARG A 715 9.61 -0.04 -37.59
N VAL A 716 10.66 0.31 -38.32
CA VAL A 716 12.05 -0.05 -37.99
C VAL A 716 12.70 1.20 -37.45
N GLU A 717 13.22 1.13 -36.23
CA GLU A 717 13.96 2.21 -35.60
C GLU A 717 15.30 1.65 -35.15
N ALA A 718 16.38 2.19 -35.71
CA ALA A 718 17.74 1.88 -35.28
C ALA A 718 18.36 3.16 -34.77
N GLY A 719 18.90 3.12 -33.56
CA GLY A 719 19.46 4.27 -32.88
C GLY A 719 20.84 4.00 -32.30
N GLN A 720 21.65 5.05 -32.24
CA GLN A 720 22.82 5.09 -31.38
C GLN A 720 22.74 6.32 -30.49
N GLU A 721 22.79 6.07 -29.19
CA GLU A 721 22.88 7.10 -28.18
C GLU A 721 24.28 7.06 -27.55
N ARG A 722 24.97 8.20 -27.54
CA ARG A 722 26.21 8.37 -26.78
C ARG A 722 25.98 9.47 -25.78
N VAL A 723 26.08 9.14 -24.50
CA VAL A 723 25.96 10.13 -23.43
C VAL A 723 27.25 10.13 -22.63
N LYS A 724 27.88 11.30 -22.54
CA LYS A 724 28.89 11.55 -21.50
C LYS A 724 28.24 12.44 -20.47
N SER A 725 28.18 11.96 -19.23
CA SER A 725 27.70 12.72 -18.08
C SER A 725 28.83 12.85 -17.07
N THR A 726 29.00 14.04 -16.50
CA THR A 726 29.91 14.26 -15.37
C THR A 726 29.12 14.84 -14.21
N PRO A 727 28.32 14.03 -13.49
CA PRO A 727 27.67 14.50 -12.27
C PRO A 727 28.72 14.80 -11.22
N ILE A 728 28.60 15.95 -10.58
CA ILE A 728 29.32 16.27 -9.36
C ILE A 728 28.28 16.68 -8.34
N THR A 729 28.17 15.87 -7.30
CA THR A 729 27.26 16.07 -6.18
C THR A 729 28.07 16.62 -5.01
N PHE A 730 27.79 17.87 -4.66
CA PHE A 730 28.24 18.45 -3.40
C PHE A 730 27.16 18.15 -2.37
N SER A 731 27.55 17.67 -1.21
CA SER A 731 26.63 17.40 -0.12
C SER A 731 27.29 17.69 1.21
N ARG A 732 26.51 17.98 2.24
CA ARG A 732 26.99 17.93 3.61
C ARG A 732 26.19 16.87 4.33
N ASN A 733 26.83 15.78 4.72
CA ASN A 733 26.13 14.65 5.30
C ASN A 733 25.62 14.96 6.71
N ARG A 734 24.93 13.99 7.32
CA ARG A 734 24.36 14.14 8.65
C ARG A 734 25.38 14.37 9.76
N PHE A 735 26.66 14.13 9.56
CA PHE A 735 27.70 14.41 10.57
C PHE A 735 28.34 15.79 10.39
N GLY A 736 27.82 16.59 9.46
CA GLY A 736 28.43 17.85 9.07
C GLY A 736 29.64 17.67 8.15
N GLU A 737 30.04 16.43 7.87
CA GLU A 737 31.12 16.12 6.93
C GLU A 737 30.68 16.54 5.52
N PHE A 738 31.50 17.37 4.88
CA PHE A 738 31.24 17.84 3.54
C PHE A 738 31.77 16.80 2.56
N GLU A 739 30.91 16.31 1.68
CA GLU A 739 31.18 15.24 0.76
C GLU A 739 31.04 15.74 -0.68
N ILE A 740 32.06 15.49 -1.50
CA ILE A 740 32.00 15.71 -2.94
C ILE A 740 32.02 14.35 -3.61
N PHE A 741 30.90 13.96 -4.20
CA PHE A 741 30.80 12.75 -5.00
C PHE A 741 30.87 13.13 -6.49
N GLN A 742 32.01 12.86 -7.09
CA GLN A 742 32.26 13.13 -8.50
C GLN A 742 32.12 11.85 -9.30
N GLU A 743 31.28 11.87 -10.32
CA GLU A 743 31.11 10.77 -11.26
C GLU A 743 31.48 11.20 -12.68
N LYS A 744 32.05 10.28 -13.45
CA LYS A 744 32.31 10.42 -14.88
C LYS A 744 31.72 9.22 -15.58
N ILE A 745 30.53 9.39 -16.12
CA ILE A 745 29.77 8.33 -16.80
C ILE A 745 29.92 8.54 -18.30
N GLN A 746 30.38 7.52 -18.99
CA GLN A 746 30.39 7.47 -20.45
C GLN A 746 29.59 6.25 -20.85
N GLN A 747 28.45 6.47 -21.48
CA GLN A 747 27.60 5.41 -22.01
C GLN A 747 27.46 5.51 -23.52
N ARG A 748 27.40 4.34 -24.14
CA ARG A 748 27.11 4.18 -25.56
C ARG A 748 26.08 3.08 -25.70
N GLU A 749 24.86 3.48 -26.00
CA GLU A 749 23.75 2.60 -26.32
C GLU A 749 23.59 2.50 -27.82
N ASN A 750 23.41 1.28 -28.32
CA ASN A 750 22.96 1.04 -29.69
C ASN A 750 21.69 0.23 -29.55
N TYR A 751 20.61 0.70 -30.16
CA TYR A 751 19.34 0.00 -30.10
C TYR A 751 18.77 -0.21 -31.50
N VAL A 752 18.05 -1.31 -31.67
CA VAL A 752 17.32 -1.64 -32.89
C VAL A 752 15.97 -2.19 -32.45
N SER A 753 14.91 -1.45 -32.76
CA SER A 753 13.53 -1.88 -32.56
C SER A 753 12.82 -2.07 -33.90
N LEU A 754 12.22 -3.23 -34.08
CA LEU A 754 11.32 -3.54 -35.17
C LEU A 754 9.94 -3.75 -34.55
N SER A 755 8.93 -2.98 -34.97
CA SER A 755 7.56 -3.16 -34.51
C SER A 755 6.54 -3.10 -35.66
N LEU A 756 5.50 -3.91 -35.57
CA LEU A 756 4.26 -3.83 -36.33
C LEU A 756 3.17 -3.31 -35.40
N GLY A 757 2.28 -2.43 -35.85
CA GLY A 757 1.28 -1.82 -34.97
C GLY A 757 0.15 -1.12 -35.71
N ILE A 758 -0.73 -0.47 -34.96
CA ILE A 758 -1.85 0.34 -35.49
C ILE A 758 -1.67 1.78 -35.01
N ASP A 759 -1.72 2.72 -35.94
CA ASP A 759 -1.86 4.13 -35.63
C ASP A 759 -3.34 4.45 -35.32
N ILE A 760 -3.61 4.84 -34.09
CA ILE A 760 -4.86 5.51 -33.69
C ILE A 760 -4.57 7.01 -33.75
N PRO A 761 -5.54 7.89 -34.09
CA PRO A 761 -5.31 9.33 -34.01
C PRO A 761 -4.69 9.69 -32.65
N LEU A 762 -3.46 10.24 -32.69
CA LEU A 762 -2.59 10.64 -31.56
C LEU A 762 -1.59 9.60 -31.02
N PHE A 763 -1.72 8.28 -31.26
CA PHE A 763 -0.82 7.27 -30.69
C PHE A 763 -0.61 6.04 -31.59
N TYR A 764 0.62 5.52 -31.63
CA TYR A 764 0.95 4.22 -32.23
C TYR A 764 0.87 3.13 -31.17
N ILE A 765 -0.04 2.16 -31.34
CA ILE A 765 -0.08 0.96 -30.51
C ILE A 765 0.76 -0.11 -31.24
N PRO A 766 1.97 -0.42 -30.76
CA PRO A 766 2.71 -1.54 -31.32
C PRO A 766 1.89 -2.80 -31.03
N ILE A 767 1.71 -3.71 -31.99
CA ILE A 767 1.06 -5.04 -31.85
C ILE A 767 2.10 -6.14 -31.72
N LEU A 768 3.18 -6.10 -32.48
CA LEU A 768 4.25 -7.08 -32.44
C LEU A 768 5.56 -6.32 -32.54
N GLY A 769 6.60 -6.73 -31.82
CA GLY A 769 7.90 -6.15 -32.04
C GLY A 769 9.01 -6.85 -31.29
N VAL A 770 10.22 -6.50 -31.68
CA VAL A 770 11.45 -6.89 -31.01
C VAL A 770 12.35 -5.68 -30.91
N GLU A 771 12.91 -5.46 -29.74
CA GLU A 771 13.84 -4.42 -29.40
C GLU A 771 15.11 -5.09 -28.88
N TYR A 772 16.25 -4.68 -29.43
CA TYR A 772 17.56 -5.04 -28.95
C TYR A 772 18.24 -3.76 -28.51
N SER A 773 18.82 -3.75 -27.30
CA SER A 773 19.64 -2.66 -26.80
C SER A 773 20.99 -3.21 -26.32
N PHE A 774 22.06 -2.52 -26.71
CA PHE A 774 23.44 -2.80 -26.34
C PHE A 774 24.05 -1.54 -25.74
N LEU A 775 24.15 -1.51 -24.43
CA LEU A 775 24.69 -0.40 -23.66
C LEU A 775 26.09 -0.79 -23.16
N ASN A 776 27.12 -0.06 -23.55
CA ASN A 776 28.42 -0.12 -22.85
C ASN A 776 28.55 1.12 -21.99
N TYR A 777 29.00 0.95 -20.76
CA TYR A 777 29.22 2.06 -19.85
C TYR A 777 30.58 1.97 -19.16
N GLN A 778 31.16 3.14 -18.92
CA GLN A 778 32.28 3.34 -18.02
C GLN A 778 31.88 4.41 -17.04
N SER A 779 32.19 4.18 -15.77
CA SER A 779 31.93 5.09 -14.66
C SER A 779 33.19 5.17 -13.82
N GLN A 780 33.59 6.38 -13.48
CA GLN A 780 34.59 6.63 -12.46
C GLN A 780 33.94 7.53 -11.42
N SER A 781 33.88 7.07 -10.19
CA SER A 781 33.24 7.77 -9.09
C SER A 781 34.26 7.94 -7.96
N LYS A 782 34.51 9.18 -7.56
CA LYS A 782 35.37 9.51 -6.41
C LYS A 782 34.51 10.20 -5.35
N LEU A 783 34.57 9.70 -4.11
CA LEU A 783 33.99 10.36 -2.95
C LEU A 783 35.11 11.03 -2.16
N TYR A 784 35.13 12.36 -2.17
CA TYR A 784 35.96 13.16 -1.27
C TYR A 784 35.15 13.48 -0.02
N ALA A 785 35.76 13.35 1.15
CA ALA A 785 35.11 13.62 2.42
C ALA A 785 35.98 14.53 3.29
N PHE A 786 35.38 15.63 3.75
CA PHE A 786 36.03 16.68 4.53
C PHE A 786 35.38 16.75 5.91
N PRO A 787 36.06 16.34 6.98
CA PRO A 787 35.50 16.32 8.32
C PRO A 787 35.40 17.75 8.88
N PHE A 788 34.30 18.45 8.60
CA PHE A 788 33.97 19.70 9.28
C PHE A 788 33.37 19.37 10.66
N SER A 789 34.15 19.45 11.73
CA SER A 789 33.57 19.37 13.08
C SER A 789 32.78 20.65 13.36
N SER A 790 31.50 20.53 13.70
CA SER A 790 30.65 21.65 14.11
C SER A 790 31.02 22.23 15.49
N SER A 791 31.85 21.52 16.28
CA SER A 791 32.39 22.03 17.53
C SER A 791 33.40 23.14 17.26
N GLN A 792 33.20 24.32 17.85
CA GLN A 792 34.09 25.47 17.77
C GLN A 792 35.53 25.04 18.08
N LEU A 793 36.35 25.00 17.03
CA LEU A 793 37.76 24.69 17.12
C LEU A 793 38.51 25.98 17.52
N ASP A 794 38.76 26.13 18.82
CA ASP A 794 39.44 27.30 19.40
C ASP A 794 40.98 27.25 19.25
N ASP A 795 41.55 26.17 18.68
CA ASP A 795 42.99 26.09 18.45
C ASP A 795 43.41 26.49 17.03
N ALA A 796 44.61 27.08 16.92
CA ALA A 796 45.14 27.59 15.65
C ALA A 796 45.41 26.48 14.62
N ILE A 797 45.65 25.25 15.06
CA ILE A 797 45.95 24.10 14.21
C ILE A 797 44.71 23.71 13.41
N SER A 798 43.57 23.71 14.08
CA SER A 798 42.28 23.36 13.52
C SER A 798 41.77 24.43 12.54
N GLN A 799 42.08 25.70 12.79
CA GLN A 799 41.83 26.79 11.84
C GLN A 799 42.69 26.65 10.57
N ASP A 800 43.95 26.20 10.70
CA ASP A 800 44.83 25.92 9.55
C ASP A 800 44.34 24.72 8.71
N TYR A 801 43.88 23.65 9.37
CA TYR A 801 43.23 22.52 8.69
C TYR A 801 41.94 22.95 7.98
N LEU A 802 41.11 23.79 8.61
CA LEU A 802 39.89 24.30 8.00
C LEU A 802 40.20 25.17 6.78
N ALA A 803 41.18 26.07 6.87
CA ALA A 803 41.61 26.89 5.74
C ALA A 803 42.17 26.04 4.59
N THR A 804 42.92 24.99 4.91
CA THR A 804 43.42 24.01 3.94
C THR A 804 42.27 23.27 3.27
N ASP A 805 41.32 22.75 4.04
CA ASP A 805 40.17 22.01 3.52
C ASP A 805 39.27 22.91 2.64
N ILE A 806 39.04 24.16 3.04
CA ILE A 806 38.33 25.15 2.21
C ILE A 806 39.08 25.36 0.89
N SER A 807 40.40 25.58 0.93
CA SER A 807 41.20 25.73 -0.29
C SER A 807 41.13 24.50 -1.21
N LEU A 808 41.08 23.29 -0.64
CA LEU A 808 40.95 22.05 -1.40
C LEU A 808 39.56 21.88 -2.04
N ILE A 809 38.51 22.30 -1.33
CA ILE A 809 37.15 22.31 -1.86
C ILE A 809 37.03 23.32 -3.01
N GLU A 810 37.60 24.51 -2.83
CA GLU A 810 37.67 25.52 -3.88
C GLU A 810 38.40 25.00 -5.13
N ASP A 811 39.54 24.33 -4.94
CA ASP A 811 40.25 23.65 -6.02
C ASP A 811 39.34 22.65 -6.74
N LEU A 812 38.56 21.82 -6.04
CA LEU A 812 37.62 20.88 -6.66
C LEU A 812 36.50 21.58 -7.45
N ILE A 813 35.94 22.67 -6.91
CA ILE A 813 34.87 23.46 -7.57
C ILE A 813 35.40 24.11 -8.85
N ASP A 814 36.61 24.67 -8.80
CA ASP A 814 37.25 25.32 -9.94
C ASP A 814 37.79 24.30 -10.97
N GLY A 815 37.63 22.99 -10.70
CA GLY A 815 38.07 21.90 -11.56
C GLY A 815 39.58 21.60 -11.48
N ASN A 816 40.27 22.09 -10.45
CA ASN A 816 41.66 21.80 -10.13
C ASN A 816 41.79 20.51 -9.30
N TYR A 817 41.68 19.36 -9.97
CA TYR A 817 41.79 18.04 -9.33
C TYR A 817 43.23 17.60 -9.02
N ASN A 818 44.24 18.44 -9.27
CA ASN A 818 45.66 18.06 -9.21
C ASN A 818 46.35 18.39 -7.88
N ASN A 819 45.62 18.93 -6.89
CA ASN A 819 46.21 19.24 -5.59
C ASN A 819 46.56 17.94 -4.84
N PRO A 820 47.85 17.70 -4.49
CA PRO A 820 48.28 16.44 -3.88
C PRO A 820 47.62 16.15 -2.53
N LEU A 821 47.13 17.17 -1.82
CA LEU A 821 46.42 16.99 -0.55
C LEU A 821 44.99 16.44 -0.74
N LEU A 822 44.39 16.54 -1.93
CA LEU A 822 43.06 16.00 -2.20
C LEU A 822 43.00 14.47 -2.09
N GLU A 823 44.09 13.78 -2.40
CA GLU A 823 44.16 12.32 -2.30
C GLU A 823 44.02 11.86 -0.84
N SER A 824 44.43 12.68 0.14
CA SER A 824 44.20 12.39 1.57
C SER A 824 42.73 12.48 1.99
N LYS A 825 41.87 13.05 1.14
CA LYS A 825 40.43 13.24 1.39
C LYS A 825 39.56 12.22 0.65
N VAL A 826 40.15 11.34 -0.17
CA VAL A 826 39.38 10.32 -0.91
C VAL A 826 38.96 9.19 0.05
N LYS A 827 37.65 9.06 0.26
CA LYS A 827 37.05 8.01 1.09
C LYS A 827 36.89 6.72 0.30
N TYR A 828 36.32 6.82 -0.91
CA TYR A 828 36.24 5.72 -1.86
C TYR A 828 36.56 6.20 -3.27
N ASN A 829 37.30 5.38 -4.01
CA ASN A 829 37.50 5.52 -5.44
C ASN A 829 36.93 4.28 -6.12
N LEU A 830 35.86 4.48 -6.89
CA LEU A 830 35.19 3.43 -7.64
C LEU A 830 35.45 3.67 -9.12
N SER A 831 35.84 2.63 -9.84
CA SER A 831 35.78 2.66 -11.31
C SER A 831 35.06 1.42 -11.76
N ALA A 832 33.88 1.59 -12.36
CA ALA A 832 33.14 0.49 -12.93
C ALA A 832 33.07 0.59 -14.45
N GLU A 833 33.35 -0.51 -15.13
CA GLU A 833 33.09 -0.66 -16.56
C GLU A 833 32.18 -1.85 -16.77
N GLY A 834 31.26 -1.72 -17.71
CA GLY A 834 30.26 -2.74 -17.91
C GLY A 834 29.59 -2.68 -19.26
N SER A 835 28.80 -3.71 -19.50
CA SER A 835 27.96 -3.80 -20.68
C SER A 835 26.63 -4.41 -20.30
N ARG A 836 25.55 -3.86 -20.84
CA ARG A 836 24.21 -4.38 -20.76
C ARG A 836 23.72 -4.74 -22.15
N PHE A 837 23.17 -5.94 -22.28
CA PHE A 837 22.42 -6.38 -23.43
C PHE A 837 20.98 -6.60 -22.99
N ALA A 838 20.04 -5.98 -23.66
CA ALA A 838 18.63 -6.19 -23.44
C ALA A 838 17.96 -6.61 -24.75
N ARG A 839 17.07 -7.58 -24.67
CA ARG A 839 16.19 -7.97 -25.76
C ARG A 839 14.76 -8.01 -25.22
N ARG A 840 13.88 -7.23 -25.81
CA ARG A 840 12.45 -7.24 -25.50
C ARG A 840 11.67 -7.62 -26.75
N SER A 841 11.00 -8.76 -26.73
CA SER A 841 10.01 -9.13 -27.74
C SER A 841 8.63 -8.96 -27.16
N PHE A 842 7.71 -8.33 -27.88
CA PHE A 842 6.33 -8.16 -27.41
C PHE A 842 5.34 -8.50 -28.53
N PHE A 843 4.23 -9.11 -28.16
CA PHE A 843 2.99 -9.23 -28.92
C PHE A 843 1.90 -8.68 -28.02
N THR A 844 1.47 -7.45 -28.30
CA THR A 844 0.58 -6.65 -27.48
C THR A 844 -0.68 -7.43 -27.18
N PHE A 845 -1.09 -7.37 -25.92
CA PHE A 845 -2.19 -8.13 -25.34
C PHE A 845 -1.95 -9.64 -25.14
N LEU A 846 -0.93 -10.27 -25.75
CA LEU A 846 -0.64 -11.69 -25.54
C LEU A 846 0.69 -11.97 -24.85
N LEU A 847 1.85 -11.73 -25.45
CA LEU A 847 3.12 -12.28 -24.96
C LEU A 847 4.24 -11.24 -24.97
N THR A 848 4.94 -11.04 -23.86
CA THR A 848 6.19 -10.25 -23.83
C THR A 848 7.30 -11.11 -23.25
N GLY A 849 8.43 -11.20 -23.95
CA GLY A 849 9.65 -11.86 -23.51
C GLY A 849 10.75 -10.83 -23.32
N GLU A 850 11.37 -10.78 -22.16
CA GLU A 850 12.44 -9.84 -21.80
C GLU A 850 13.68 -10.62 -21.36
N LEU A 851 14.77 -10.47 -22.10
CA LEU A 851 16.08 -10.98 -21.73
C LEU A 851 16.97 -9.79 -21.40
N GLU A 852 17.59 -9.81 -20.23
CA GLU A 852 18.55 -8.78 -19.82
C GLU A 852 19.82 -9.43 -19.31
N GLU A 853 20.98 -9.01 -19.82
CA GLU A 853 22.30 -9.43 -19.39
C GLU A 853 23.11 -8.19 -19.01
N VAL A 854 23.70 -8.19 -17.83
CA VAL A 854 24.53 -7.09 -17.33
C VAL A 854 25.84 -7.66 -16.82
N PHE A 855 26.94 -7.16 -17.36
CA PHE A 855 28.27 -7.41 -16.82
C PHE A 855 28.83 -6.13 -16.25
N THR A 856 29.43 -6.21 -15.07
CA THR A 856 30.11 -5.10 -14.41
C THR A 856 31.43 -5.58 -13.82
N LYS A 857 32.51 -4.85 -14.09
CA LYS A 857 33.77 -4.92 -13.35
C LYS A 857 33.88 -3.65 -12.54
N THR A 858 34.02 -3.76 -11.23
CA THR A 858 34.13 -2.62 -10.30
C THR A 858 35.45 -2.69 -9.57
N ASN A 859 36.34 -1.72 -9.79
CA ASN A 859 37.49 -1.52 -8.93
C ASN A 859 37.06 -0.60 -7.78
N ALA A 860 37.30 -1.00 -6.54
CA ALA A 860 36.96 -0.24 -5.35
C ALA A 860 38.17 -0.11 -4.43
N THR A 861 38.61 1.13 -4.23
CA THR A 861 39.71 1.48 -3.32
C THR A 861 39.11 2.25 -2.15
N TYR A 862 39.34 1.81 -0.91
CA TYR A 862 38.92 2.50 0.30
C TYR A 862 40.11 3.19 0.95
N GLN A 863 40.03 4.49 1.28
CA GLN A 863 40.98 5.24 2.12
C GLN A 863 42.51 4.95 1.96
N GLY A 864 42.99 4.65 0.74
CA GLY A 864 44.39 4.32 0.51
C GLY A 864 44.78 2.84 0.74
N ASP A 865 43.81 1.98 1.01
CA ASP A 865 43.94 0.52 1.03
C ASP A 865 44.15 -0.06 -0.39
N GLU A 866 44.36 -1.37 -0.44
CA GLU A 866 44.44 -2.13 -1.68
C GLU A 866 43.14 -2.00 -2.50
N THR A 867 43.29 -1.87 -3.81
CA THR A 867 42.15 -1.76 -4.73
C THR A 867 41.56 -3.14 -4.95
N ASN A 868 40.38 -3.39 -4.39
CA ASN A 868 39.66 -4.63 -4.60
C ASN A 868 38.89 -4.57 -5.92
N VAL A 869 39.03 -5.60 -6.74
CA VAL A 869 38.32 -5.69 -8.02
C VAL A 869 37.21 -6.71 -7.89
N PHE A 870 35.98 -6.31 -8.21
CA PHE A 870 34.79 -7.14 -8.15
C PHE A 870 34.23 -7.37 -9.54
N TYR A 871 33.74 -8.57 -9.77
CA TYR A 871 33.05 -8.95 -11.00
C TYR A 871 31.62 -9.32 -10.67
N ARG A 872 30.69 -8.75 -11.43
CA ARG A 872 29.27 -9.08 -11.37
C ARG A 872 28.77 -9.44 -12.76
N TYR A 873 28.03 -10.54 -12.85
CA TYR A 873 27.26 -10.86 -14.04
C TYR A 873 25.83 -11.20 -13.63
N TYR A 874 24.88 -10.48 -14.21
CA TYR A 874 23.45 -10.66 -14.00
C TYR A 874 22.81 -11.06 -15.32
N VAL A 875 21.96 -12.07 -15.30
CA VAL A 875 21.11 -12.44 -16.44
C VAL A 875 19.69 -12.66 -15.94
N SER A 876 18.71 -12.09 -16.62
CA SER A 876 17.29 -12.36 -16.34
C SER A 876 16.52 -12.67 -17.61
N ASP A 877 15.52 -13.54 -17.46
CA ASP A 877 14.47 -13.79 -18.43
C ASP A 877 13.13 -13.45 -17.79
N ALA A 878 12.22 -12.85 -18.53
CA ALA A 878 10.84 -12.72 -18.10
C ALA A 878 9.92 -12.97 -19.29
N ASP A 879 9.12 -14.01 -19.19
CA ASP A 879 8.01 -14.27 -20.11
C ASP A 879 6.72 -13.84 -19.41
N THR A 880 6.00 -12.90 -20.02
CA THR A 880 4.72 -12.41 -19.54
C THR A 880 3.64 -12.74 -20.55
N PHE A 881 2.53 -13.32 -20.09
CA PHE A 881 1.31 -13.43 -20.87
C PHE A 881 0.34 -12.32 -20.41
N GLY A 882 -0.06 -11.41 -21.30
CA GLY A 882 -0.94 -10.27 -21.03
C GLY A 882 -0.30 -8.90 -21.29
N ILE A 883 -0.97 -7.82 -20.87
CA ILE A 883 -0.48 -6.44 -21.07
C ILE A 883 0.51 -6.08 -19.95
N ASN A 884 1.81 -6.19 -20.24
CA ASN A 884 2.90 -5.73 -19.38
C ASN A 884 3.20 -4.23 -19.60
N ASN A 885 2.17 -3.40 -19.51
CA ASN A 885 2.32 -1.95 -19.44
C ASN A 885 2.07 -1.59 -17.98
N GLY A 886 2.96 -0.84 -17.32
CA GLY A 886 2.94 -0.55 -15.87
C GLY A 886 1.65 0.06 -15.27
N PHE A 887 0.60 0.19 -16.07
CA PHE A 887 -0.75 0.65 -15.80
C PHE A 887 -1.52 -0.26 -14.83
N SER A 888 -1.30 -1.58 -14.88
CA SER A 888 -1.77 -2.50 -13.84
C SER A 888 -1.18 -3.89 -14.03
N ALA A 889 -0.77 -4.54 -12.94
CA ALA A 889 -0.49 -5.98 -12.95
C ALA A 889 -1.76 -6.84 -13.18
N HIS A 890 -2.87 -6.25 -13.64
CA HIS A 890 -4.20 -6.86 -13.71
C HIS A 890 -4.58 -7.33 -15.11
N ALA A 891 -3.87 -6.87 -16.15
CA ALA A 891 -3.94 -7.40 -17.50
C ALA A 891 -2.85 -8.47 -17.78
N LEU A 892 -2.07 -8.83 -16.76
CA LEU A 892 -1.15 -9.98 -16.78
C LEU A 892 -1.95 -11.24 -16.42
N TRP A 893 -1.98 -12.19 -17.35
CA TRP A 893 -2.53 -13.53 -17.16
C TRP A 893 -1.52 -14.48 -16.51
N SER A 894 -0.26 -14.39 -16.91
CA SER A 894 0.85 -15.05 -16.22
C SER A 894 2.15 -14.29 -16.39
N ARG A 895 3.10 -14.50 -15.48
CA ARG A 895 4.46 -13.97 -15.59
C ARG A 895 5.44 -14.92 -14.94
N ASP A 896 6.32 -15.47 -15.74
CA ASP A 896 7.40 -16.31 -15.28
C ASP A 896 8.71 -15.51 -15.47
N LYS A 897 9.41 -15.21 -14.36
CA LYS A 897 10.68 -14.49 -14.39
C LYS A 897 11.75 -15.30 -13.70
N SER A 898 12.89 -15.50 -14.34
CA SER A 898 14.07 -16.08 -13.71
C SER A 898 15.23 -15.10 -13.80
N SER A 899 16.01 -14.96 -12.73
CA SER A 899 17.24 -14.17 -12.76
C SER A 899 18.36 -14.92 -12.06
N VAL A 900 19.55 -14.87 -12.63
CA VAL A 900 20.78 -15.39 -12.03
C VAL A 900 21.78 -14.26 -11.92
N GLU A 901 22.35 -14.12 -10.73
CA GLU A 901 23.38 -13.16 -10.43
C GLU A 901 24.61 -13.89 -9.88
N VAL A 902 25.78 -13.61 -10.45
CA VAL A 902 27.07 -14.16 -10.02
C VAL A 902 27.95 -13.00 -9.59
N GLN A 903 28.51 -13.09 -8.38
CA GLN A 903 29.44 -12.10 -7.84
C GLN A 903 30.69 -12.79 -7.27
N PHE A 904 31.88 -12.19 -7.50
CA PHE A 904 33.14 -12.62 -6.87
C PHE A 904 34.21 -11.52 -6.90
N LYS A 905 35.25 -11.71 -6.09
CA LYS A 905 36.46 -10.90 -6.03
C LYS A 905 37.50 -11.39 -7.05
N ASP A 906 38.26 -10.49 -7.68
CA ASP A 906 39.24 -10.83 -8.72
C ASP A 906 40.33 -11.80 -8.24
N GLU A 907 40.80 -11.56 -7.02
CA GLU A 907 41.85 -12.33 -6.34
C GLU A 907 41.38 -13.73 -5.94
N GLU A 908 40.07 -13.88 -5.69
CA GLU A 908 39.42 -15.09 -5.20
C GLU A 908 38.26 -15.44 -6.15
N PRO A 909 38.54 -15.73 -7.44
CA PRO A 909 37.48 -16.03 -8.40
C PRO A 909 36.77 -17.37 -8.12
N ASP A 910 37.38 -18.18 -7.26
CA ASP A 910 36.88 -19.43 -6.74
C ASP A 910 35.95 -19.25 -5.53
N ASP A 911 35.93 -18.07 -4.88
CA ASP A 911 34.94 -17.71 -3.86
C ASP A 911 33.86 -16.81 -4.47
N PHE A 912 32.85 -17.45 -5.07
CA PHE A 912 31.74 -16.76 -5.71
C PHE A 912 30.40 -17.11 -5.07
N VAL A 913 29.49 -16.14 -5.09
CA VAL A 913 28.08 -16.34 -4.71
C VAL A 913 27.22 -16.28 -5.95
N ILE A 914 26.30 -17.25 -6.07
CA ILE A 914 25.25 -17.22 -7.08
C ILE A 914 23.89 -17.03 -6.40
N ILE A 915 23.13 -16.04 -6.87
CA ILE A 915 21.77 -15.77 -6.44
C ILE A 915 20.84 -16.05 -7.62
N LEU A 916 20.00 -17.08 -7.47
CA LEU A 916 18.97 -17.44 -8.43
C LEU A 916 17.60 -17.04 -7.87
N ASN A 917 16.85 -16.25 -8.62
CA ASN A 917 15.46 -15.92 -8.30
C ASN A 917 14.54 -16.48 -9.36
N ASN A 918 13.48 -17.17 -8.93
CA ASN A 918 12.42 -17.67 -9.78
C ASN A 918 11.08 -17.13 -9.31
N TYR A 919 10.36 -16.49 -10.23
CA TYR A 919 9.04 -15.93 -10.02
C TYR A 919 8.08 -16.66 -10.97
N ASN A 920 6.95 -17.13 -10.45
CA ASN A 920 5.89 -17.70 -11.27
C ASN A 920 4.55 -17.12 -10.84
N PHE A 921 3.93 -16.31 -11.71
CA PHE A 921 2.67 -15.66 -11.46
C PHE A 921 1.58 -16.27 -12.35
N LYS A 922 0.43 -16.57 -11.74
CA LYS A 922 -0.78 -17.07 -12.39
C LYS A 922 -1.97 -16.23 -11.95
N GLN A 923 -2.73 -15.69 -12.90
CA GLN A 923 -3.86 -14.82 -12.57
C GLN A 923 -5.00 -15.59 -11.90
N GLN A 924 -5.24 -16.84 -12.27
CA GLN A 924 -6.29 -17.70 -11.73
C GLN A 924 -5.89 -19.17 -11.89
N LEU A 925 -6.12 -19.98 -10.86
CA LEU A 925 -5.95 -21.43 -10.83
C LEU A 925 -7.16 -22.05 -10.13
N ASN A 926 -7.74 -23.15 -10.63
CA ASN A 926 -8.74 -23.90 -9.88
C ASN A 926 -8.10 -24.84 -8.82
N GLY A 927 -8.91 -25.53 -8.02
CA GLY A 927 -8.43 -26.45 -6.96
C GLY A 927 -7.47 -27.55 -7.43
N ALA A 928 -7.66 -28.11 -8.63
CA ALA A 928 -6.73 -29.09 -9.18
C ALA A 928 -5.44 -28.42 -9.70
N GLU A 929 -5.58 -27.26 -10.34
CA GLU A 929 -4.46 -26.49 -10.88
C GLU A 929 -3.53 -25.96 -9.78
N ILE A 930 -4.06 -25.49 -8.64
CA ILE A 930 -3.22 -25.05 -7.52
C ILE A 930 -2.49 -26.23 -6.87
N ARG A 931 -3.13 -27.39 -6.71
CA ARG A 931 -2.46 -28.62 -6.24
C ARG A 931 -1.31 -28.99 -7.15
N ASN A 932 -1.56 -28.98 -8.46
CA ASN A 932 -0.53 -29.25 -9.46
C ASN A 932 0.57 -28.19 -9.44
N PHE A 933 0.23 -26.91 -9.22
CA PHE A 933 1.19 -25.82 -9.11
C PHE A 933 2.11 -26.01 -7.89
N ILE A 934 1.55 -26.24 -6.69
CA ILE A 934 2.35 -26.46 -5.47
C ILE A 934 3.14 -27.76 -5.56
N SER A 935 2.51 -28.87 -5.99
CA SER A 935 3.21 -30.14 -6.18
C SER A 935 4.36 -30.01 -7.16
N ALA A 936 4.18 -29.22 -8.23
CA ALA A 936 5.26 -28.88 -9.14
C ALA A 936 6.35 -28.09 -8.41
N GLN A 937 6.03 -27.06 -7.62
CA GLN A 937 7.05 -26.36 -6.84
C GLN A 937 7.77 -27.28 -5.83
N ASN A 938 7.06 -28.18 -5.13
CA ASN A 938 7.69 -29.15 -4.21
C ASN A 938 8.62 -30.08 -4.94
N TYR A 939 8.14 -30.68 -6.03
CA TYR A 939 8.96 -31.54 -6.85
C TYR A 939 10.25 -30.82 -7.32
N LEU A 940 10.17 -29.50 -7.57
CA LEU A 940 11.30 -28.71 -8.02
C LEU A 940 12.25 -28.30 -6.87
N TYR A 941 11.76 -27.99 -5.68
CA TYR A 941 12.54 -27.29 -4.64
C TYR A 941 12.73 -28.07 -3.34
N SER A 942 12.10 -29.23 -3.17
CA SER A 942 12.25 -30.06 -1.97
C SER A 942 13.58 -30.79 -1.92
N GLU A 943 14.07 -31.05 -0.70
CA GLU A 943 15.30 -31.81 -0.48
C GLU A 943 15.16 -33.29 -0.90
N ASN A 944 13.97 -33.86 -0.68
CA ASN A 944 13.64 -35.23 -1.08
C ASN A 944 12.17 -35.32 -1.55
N SER A 945 11.81 -36.41 -2.23
CA SER A 945 10.44 -36.61 -2.77
C SER A 945 9.39 -36.89 -1.70
N ASP A 946 9.84 -37.21 -0.48
CA ASP A 946 8.99 -37.67 0.61
C ASP A 946 8.65 -36.52 1.58
N GLU A 947 9.34 -35.38 1.43
CA GLU A 947 9.15 -34.16 2.22
C GLU A 947 8.76 -33.01 1.31
N ASP A 948 7.55 -32.51 1.49
CA ASP A 948 7.05 -31.34 0.79
C ASP A 948 7.80 -30.07 1.23
N PHE A 949 8.43 -29.36 0.28
CA PHE A 949 9.00 -28.02 0.50
C PHE A 949 7.90 -27.05 0.93
N PHE A 950 6.84 -26.93 0.16
CA PHE A 950 5.60 -26.24 0.50
C PHE A 950 4.59 -27.26 1.04
N ILE A 951 4.11 -27.10 2.27
CA ILE A 951 3.19 -28.06 2.90
C ILE A 951 1.86 -28.14 2.11
N THR A 952 1.60 -29.22 1.36
CA THR A 952 0.42 -29.29 0.45
C THR A 952 -0.89 -29.65 1.15
N ASP A 953 -0.83 -30.22 2.35
CA ASP A 953 -1.97 -30.75 3.11
C ASP A 953 -3.01 -29.69 3.50
N ILE A 954 -2.73 -28.41 3.26
CA ILE A 954 -3.59 -27.30 3.69
C ILE A 954 -4.17 -26.50 2.53
N LEU A 955 -4.27 -27.14 1.37
CA LEU A 955 -5.16 -26.63 0.34
C LEU A 955 -6.61 -26.88 0.75
N PRO A 956 -7.42 -25.81 0.85
CA PRO A 956 -8.84 -25.95 1.13
C PRO A 956 -9.52 -26.78 0.05
N PRO A 957 -10.58 -27.49 0.43
CA PRO A 957 -11.24 -28.40 -0.48
C PRO A 957 -11.87 -27.60 -1.65
N ALA A 958 -11.99 -28.25 -2.80
CA ALA A 958 -12.32 -27.55 -4.05
C ALA A 958 -13.76 -26.99 -4.09
N ASP A 959 -14.63 -27.51 -3.22
CA ASP A 959 -15.97 -27.00 -2.94
C ASP A 959 -15.96 -25.72 -2.10
N GLU A 960 -14.90 -25.47 -1.34
CA GLU A 960 -14.69 -24.23 -0.57
C GLU A 960 -14.12 -23.09 -1.42
N VAL A 961 -13.20 -23.40 -2.35
CA VAL A 961 -12.70 -22.45 -3.36
C VAL A 961 -12.64 -23.05 -4.75
N ASN A 962 -13.50 -22.51 -5.60
CA ASN A 962 -13.52 -22.81 -7.02
C ASN A 962 -12.26 -22.27 -7.72
N ASP A 963 -11.80 -21.06 -7.36
CA ASP A 963 -10.72 -20.34 -8.04
C ASP A 963 -9.78 -19.57 -7.09
N TYR A 964 -8.48 -19.87 -7.20
CA TYR A 964 -7.35 -19.23 -6.55
C TYR A 964 -6.80 -18.15 -7.48
N LYS A 965 -6.97 -16.86 -7.15
CA LYS A 965 -6.54 -15.76 -8.04
C LYS A 965 -5.20 -15.15 -7.63
N LYS A 966 -4.48 -14.56 -8.59
CA LYS A 966 -3.18 -13.88 -8.43
C LYS A 966 -2.17 -14.72 -7.62
N VAL A 967 -2.10 -16.01 -7.95
CA VAL A 967 -1.18 -16.94 -7.33
C VAL A 967 0.23 -16.60 -7.79
N MET A 968 1.17 -16.44 -6.87
CA MET A 968 2.55 -16.09 -7.19
C MET A 968 3.49 -16.97 -6.38
N SER A 969 4.42 -17.68 -7.00
CA SER A 969 5.58 -18.21 -6.29
C SER A 969 6.80 -17.31 -6.48
N HIS A 970 7.59 -17.17 -5.42
CA HIS A 970 8.88 -16.51 -5.42
C HIS A 970 9.87 -17.39 -4.69
N ILE A 971 10.82 -17.96 -5.44
CA ILE A 971 11.86 -18.82 -4.93
C ILE A 971 13.20 -18.10 -5.08
N ARG A 972 14.00 -18.09 -4.02
CA ARG A 972 15.39 -17.63 -4.03
C ARG A 972 16.29 -18.78 -3.66
N VAL A 973 17.34 -18.99 -4.44
CA VAL A 973 18.35 -20.01 -4.20
C VAL A 973 19.69 -19.32 -4.12
N PHE A 974 20.37 -19.48 -2.98
CA PHE A 974 21.73 -19.01 -2.76
C PHE A 974 22.66 -20.20 -2.90
N LEU A 975 23.70 -20.06 -3.73
CA LEU A 975 24.71 -21.09 -3.97
C LEU A 975 26.09 -20.54 -3.67
N TYR A 976 26.88 -21.32 -2.93
CA TYR A 976 28.26 -21.00 -2.55
C TYR A 976 29.26 -21.87 -3.33
N ALA A 977 30.44 -21.32 -3.63
CA ALA A 977 31.36 -21.89 -4.61
C ALA A 977 32.11 -23.16 -4.18
N ASP A 978 32.46 -23.29 -2.90
CA ASP A 978 33.45 -24.26 -2.39
C ASP A 978 33.32 -25.66 -3.00
N LYS A 979 32.13 -26.23 -2.90
CA LYS A 979 31.88 -27.62 -3.29
C LYS A 979 31.62 -27.80 -4.78
N PHE A 980 31.19 -26.74 -5.47
CA PHE A 980 31.00 -26.76 -6.93
C PHE A 980 32.31 -27.00 -7.66
N LEU A 981 33.38 -26.32 -7.24
CA LEU A 981 34.69 -26.43 -7.87
C LEU A 981 35.30 -27.81 -7.64
N GLU A 982 35.20 -28.34 -6.42
CA GLU A 982 35.63 -29.71 -6.09
C GLU A 982 34.91 -30.75 -6.96
N ASN A 983 33.58 -30.63 -7.08
CA ASN A 983 32.80 -31.55 -7.90
C ASN A 983 33.13 -31.44 -9.39
N LEU A 984 33.32 -30.22 -9.90
CA LEU A 984 33.62 -30.00 -11.31
C LEU A 984 34.98 -30.58 -11.71
N ASP A 985 35.98 -30.55 -10.82
CA ASP A 985 37.29 -31.15 -11.08
C ASP A 985 37.28 -32.68 -10.94
N ARG A 986 36.51 -33.22 -9.99
CA ARG A 986 36.39 -34.65 -9.72
C ARG A 986 35.61 -35.41 -10.80
N LEU A 987 34.53 -34.84 -11.35
CA LEU A 987 33.63 -35.51 -12.28
C LEU A 987 34.27 -35.71 -13.65
N MET A 988 34.29 -36.96 -14.14
CA MET A 988 34.70 -37.27 -15.51
C MET A 988 33.71 -36.68 -16.53
N ASP A 989 34.16 -36.42 -17.77
CA ASP A 989 33.29 -35.89 -18.84
C ASP A 989 32.03 -36.73 -19.08
N GLY A 990 32.17 -38.05 -19.01
CA GLY A 990 31.04 -38.97 -19.11
C GLY A 990 30.05 -38.84 -17.96
N GLU A 991 30.53 -38.64 -16.72
CA GLU A 991 29.69 -38.48 -15.53
C GLU A 991 28.98 -37.12 -15.54
N LEU A 992 29.70 -36.05 -15.88
CA LEU A 992 29.13 -34.71 -16.01
C LEU A 992 28.06 -34.64 -17.10
N ASN A 993 28.32 -35.24 -18.26
CA ASN A 993 27.32 -35.34 -19.32
C ASN A 993 26.12 -36.18 -18.86
N LEU A 994 26.36 -37.30 -18.18
CA LEU A 994 25.29 -38.16 -17.65
C LEU A 994 24.42 -37.42 -16.62
N ILE A 995 25.00 -36.60 -15.74
CA ILE A 995 24.26 -35.78 -14.77
C ILE A 995 23.35 -34.78 -15.50
N ILE A 996 23.88 -34.07 -16.50
CA ILE A 996 23.13 -33.07 -17.26
C ILE A 996 22.05 -33.72 -18.14
N GLU A 997 22.37 -34.81 -18.84
CA GLU A 997 21.42 -35.55 -19.66
C GLU A 997 20.30 -36.19 -18.82
N ARG A 998 20.63 -36.75 -17.65
CA ARG A 998 19.65 -37.34 -16.73
C ARG A 998 18.57 -36.35 -16.31
N HIS A 999 18.96 -35.08 -16.15
CA HIS A 999 18.08 -34.02 -15.67
C HIS A 999 17.40 -33.26 -16.81
N MET A 1000 18.13 -32.93 -17.88
CA MET A 1000 17.61 -32.09 -18.98
C MET A 1000 17.12 -32.87 -20.20
N ALA A 1001 17.64 -34.07 -20.49
CA ALA A 1001 17.38 -34.82 -21.72
C ALA A 1001 16.31 -35.93 -21.59
N ARG A 1002 15.38 -35.81 -20.63
CA ARG A 1002 14.22 -36.71 -20.56
C ARG A 1002 13.27 -36.46 -21.74
N GLY A 1003 13.29 -37.35 -22.74
CA GLY A 1003 12.36 -37.40 -23.88
C GLY A 1003 12.97 -37.06 -25.26
N ILE A 1004 12.18 -37.21 -26.33
CA ILE A 1004 12.60 -37.02 -27.74
C ILE A 1004 12.54 -35.53 -28.17
N ASN A 1005 12.88 -34.59 -27.28
CA ASN A 1005 12.84 -33.16 -27.63
C ASN A 1005 14.24 -32.68 -28.05
N PRO A 1006 14.51 -32.44 -29.35
CA PRO A 1006 15.83 -32.06 -29.84
C PRO A 1006 16.31 -30.71 -29.29
N PHE A 1007 15.40 -29.81 -28.88
CA PHE A 1007 15.78 -28.55 -28.24
C PHE A 1007 16.34 -28.74 -26.83
N ARG A 1008 15.84 -29.74 -26.09
CA ARG A 1008 16.35 -30.06 -24.75
C ARG A 1008 17.75 -30.65 -24.81
N GLU A 1009 17.99 -31.58 -25.74
CA GLU A 1009 19.31 -32.14 -26.00
C GLU A 1009 20.31 -31.05 -26.40
N MET A 1010 19.89 -30.09 -27.22
CA MET A 1010 20.72 -28.94 -27.59
C MET A 1010 21.04 -28.05 -26.38
N LYS A 1011 20.07 -27.78 -25.48
CA LYS A 1011 20.30 -27.03 -24.23
C LYS A 1011 21.24 -27.79 -23.29
N ALA A 1012 21.02 -29.09 -23.08
CA ALA A 1012 21.86 -29.96 -22.26
C ALA A 1012 23.31 -29.97 -22.76
N ARG A 1013 23.51 -30.19 -24.07
CA ARG A 1013 24.83 -30.13 -24.70
C ARG A 1013 25.48 -28.76 -24.55
N ARG A 1014 24.71 -27.66 -24.58
CA ARG A 1014 25.21 -26.30 -24.35
C ARG A 1014 25.67 -26.11 -22.90
N VAL A 1015 24.88 -26.52 -21.91
CA VAL A 1015 25.24 -26.47 -20.48
C VAL A 1015 26.47 -27.32 -20.21
N TYR A 1016 26.53 -28.55 -20.75
CA TYR A 1016 27.71 -29.41 -20.67
C TYR A 1016 28.96 -28.75 -21.25
N ASN A 1017 28.85 -28.18 -22.45
CA ASN A 1017 29.95 -27.47 -23.07
C ASN A 1017 30.39 -26.25 -22.24
N TYR A 1018 29.47 -25.53 -21.59
CA TYR A 1018 29.81 -24.45 -20.69
C TYR A 1018 30.53 -24.93 -19.43
N LEU A 1019 30.06 -25.98 -18.77
CA LEU A 1019 30.73 -26.59 -17.61
C LEU A 1019 32.12 -27.12 -17.97
N ARG A 1020 32.26 -27.81 -19.10
CA ARG A 1020 33.57 -28.25 -19.61
C ARG A 1020 34.49 -27.05 -19.90
N THR A 1021 33.94 -25.97 -20.43
CA THR A 1021 34.69 -24.73 -20.66
C THR A 1021 35.11 -24.09 -19.35
N ILE A 1022 34.24 -24.02 -18.34
CA ILE A 1022 34.55 -23.53 -17.00
C ILE A 1022 35.67 -24.35 -16.37
N ARG A 1023 35.58 -25.69 -16.42
CA ARG A 1023 36.64 -26.58 -15.91
C ARG A 1023 37.99 -26.33 -16.61
N THR A 1024 37.95 -26.09 -17.92
CA THR A 1024 39.16 -25.76 -18.69
C THR A 1024 39.72 -24.39 -18.30
N ILE A 1025 38.84 -23.41 -18.08
CA ILE A 1025 39.16 -22.04 -17.64
C ILE A 1025 39.79 -22.03 -16.26
N LEU A 1026 39.25 -22.80 -15.30
CA LEU A 1026 39.76 -22.88 -13.93
C LEU A 1026 41.15 -23.53 -13.83
N ARG A 1027 41.50 -24.41 -14.79
CA ARG A 1027 42.84 -25.01 -14.87
C ARG A 1027 43.87 -24.10 -15.55
N GLN A 1028 43.44 -22.99 -16.15
CA GLN A 1028 44.36 -22.02 -16.72
C GLN A 1028 44.84 -21.09 -15.60
N GLU A 1029 46.15 -20.84 -15.55
CA GLU A 1029 46.74 -19.86 -14.61
C GLU A 1029 46.13 -18.46 -14.77
N SER A 1030 45.63 -18.11 -15.97
CA SER A 1030 44.89 -16.87 -16.20
C SER A 1030 43.71 -17.11 -17.14
N PHE A 1031 42.56 -16.53 -16.81
CA PHE A 1031 41.36 -16.64 -17.62
C PHE A 1031 40.51 -15.37 -17.62
N SER A 1032 39.59 -15.27 -18.58
CA SER A 1032 38.65 -14.14 -18.65
C SER A 1032 37.55 -14.28 -17.57
N LYS A 1033 37.64 -13.48 -16.50
CA LYS A 1033 36.64 -13.41 -15.42
C LYS A 1033 35.23 -13.11 -15.92
N ARG A 1034 35.09 -12.22 -16.91
CA ARG A 1034 33.82 -11.94 -17.60
C ARG A 1034 33.23 -13.21 -18.21
N ARG A 1035 34.05 -13.96 -18.95
CA ARG A 1035 33.63 -15.20 -19.58
C ARG A 1035 33.28 -16.25 -18.53
N PHE A 1036 34.04 -16.36 -17.45
CA PHE A 1036 33.76 -17.26 -16.33
C PHE A 1036 32.42 -16.93 -15.66
N ALA A 1037 32.21 -15.68 -15.23
CA ALA A 1037 30.95 -15.22 -14.61
C ALA A 1037 29.74 -15.44 -15.53
N SER A 1038 29.87 -15.09 -16.82
CA SER A 1038 28.82 -15.30 -17.81
C SER A 1038 28.54 -16.78 -18.05
N LEU A 1039 29.56 -17.63 -18.16
CA LEU A 1039 29.38 -19.07 -18.29
C LEU A 1039 28.70 -19.67 -17.05
N LEU A 1040 29.10 -19.28 -15.84
CA LEU A 1040 28.44 -19.71 -14.60
C LEU A 1040 26.97 -19.32 -14.59
N ALA A 1041 26.66 -18.05 -14.87
CA ALA A 1041 25.30 -17.56 -14.90
C ALA A 1041 24.45 -18.26 -15.97
N HIS A 1042 25.01 -18.51 -17.16
CA HIS A 1042 24.34 -19.25 -18.23
C HIS A 1042 24.23 -20.75 -17.96
N VAL A 1043 25.15 -21.35 -17.19
CA VAL A 1043 25.00 -22.71 -16.68
C VAL A 1043 23.80 -22.74 -15.75
N VAL A 1044 23.78 -21.94 -14.68
CA VAL A 1044 22.69 -21.96 -13.70
C VAL A 1044 21.34 -21.58 -14.33
N LYS A 1045 21.30 -20.58 -15.21
CA LYS A 1045 20.08 -20.25 -15.98
C LYS A 1045 19.71 -21.37 -16.95
N GLY A 1046 20.70 -21.98 -17.62
CA GLY A 1046 20.50 -23.05 -18.60
C GLY A 1046 20.01 -24.36 -17.98
N LEU A 1047 20.38 -24.62 -16.72
CA LEU A 1047 19.84 -25.71 -15.91
C LEU A 1047 18.34 -25.55 -15.65
N ASN A 1048 17.77 -24.36 -15.88
CA ASN A 1048 16.35 -24.04 -15.83
C ASN A 1048 15.65 -24.65 -14.61
N THR A 1049 16.05 -24.21 -13.42
CA THR A 1049 15.50 -24.68 -12.15
C THR A 1049 13.99 -24.48 -12.01
N GLN A 1050 13.38 -23.61 -12.82
CA GLN A 1050 11.93 -23.48 -12.94
C GLN A 1050 11.25 -24.72 -13.55
N ASP A 1051 11.95 -25.45 -14.41
CA ASP A 1051 11.43 -26.66 -15.08
C ASP A 1051 11.97 -27.96 -14.45
N TYR A 1052 13.21 -27.92 -13.93
CA TYR A 1052 13.94 -29.13 -13.51
C TYR A 1052 14.31 -29.15 -12.02
N GLY A 1053 14.10 -28.05 -11.30
CA GLY A 1053 14.31 -27.98 -9.86
C GLY A 1053 15.77 -27.80 -9.44
N VAL A 1054 16.02 -27.89 -8.14
CA VAL A 1054 17.34 -27.69 -7.52
C VAL A 1054 18.15 -28.97 -7.40
N GLN A 1055 17.61 -30.13 -7.77
CA GLN A 1055 18.33 -31.40 -7.64
C GLN A 1055 19.66 -31.39 -8.38
N ILE A 1056 19.68 -30.90 -9.63
CA ILE A 1056 20.93 -30.75 -10.38
C ILE A 1056 21.89 -29.75 -9.72
N LEU A 1057 21.38 -28.69 -9.09
CA LEU A 1057 22.20 -27.76 -8.32
C LEU A 1057 22.79 -28.45 -7.09
N SER A 1058 22.02 -29.27 -6.38
CA SER A 1058 22.52 -30.03 -5.22
C SER A 1058 23.58 -31.07 -5.59
N GLU A 1059 23.49 -31.69 -6.77
CA GLU A 1059 24.52 -32.62 -7.26
C GLU A 1059 25.80 -31.87 -7.66
N LEU A 1060 25.68 -30.66 -8.21
CA LEU A 1060 26.81 -29.85 -8.63
C LEU A 1060 27.47 -29.09 -7.47
N PHE A 1061 26.69 -28.41 -6.64
CA PHE A 1061 27.12 -27.53 -5.55
C PHE A 1061 27.16 -28.23 -4.18
N GLY A 1062 26.52 -29.39 -4.00
CA GLY A 1062 26.34 -29.98 -2.67
C GLY A 1062 25.18 -29.33 -1.90
N ARG A 1063 24.54 -30.11 -1.01
CA ARG A 1063 23.37 -29.66 -0.25
C ARG A 1063 23.72 -28.60 0.79
N ASP A 1064 24.82 -28.78 1.52
CA ASP A 1064 25.25 -27.87 2.61
C ASP A 1064 25.73 -26.50 2.11
N HIS A 1065 25.86 -26.31 0.78
CA HIS A 1065 26.27 -25.07 0.13
C HIS A 1065 25.14 -24.43 -0.68
N MET A 1066 23.90 -24.81 -0.37
CA MET A 1066 22.71 -24.28 -1.00
C MET A 1066 21.71 -23.89 0.08
N PHE A 1067 21.10 -22.71 -0.07
CA PHE A 1067 19.99 -22.27 0.75
C PHE A 1067 18.82 -21.91 -0.15
N VAL A 1068 17.67 -22.58 0.05
CA VAL A 1068 16.46 -22.42 -0.76
C VAL A 1068 15.39 -21.77 0.09
N MET A 1069 14.90 -20.63 -0.35
CA MET A 1069 13.78 -19.94 0.28
C MET A 1069 12.65 -19.82 -0.73
N GLY A 1070 11.42 -20.12 -0.31
CA GLY A 1070 10.27 -20.07 -1.18
C GLY A 1070 9.05 -19.49 -0.51
N GLU A 1071 8.28 -18.74 -1.28
CA GLU A 1071 7.02 -18.15 -0.85
C GLU A 1071 5.98 -18.40 -1.93
N ILE A 1072 4.76 -18.81 -1.55
CA ILE A 1072 3.62 -18.77 -2.46
C ILE A 1072 2.52 -17.87 -1.90
N TYR A 1073 2.09 -16.92 -2.73
CA TYR A 1073 1.00 -16.00 -2.48
C TYR A 1073 -0.27 -16.48 -3.17
N GLY A 1074 -1.45 -16.16 -2.62
CA GLY A 1074 -2.74 -16.42 -3.26
C GLY A 1074 -3.31 -17.84 -3.10
N ILE A 1075 -2.72 -18.68 -2.24
CA ILE A 1075 -3.18 -20.07 -1.98
C ILE A 1075 -4.40 -20.14 -1.04
N LEU A 1076 -4.50 -19.37 0.03
CA LEU A 1076 -5.63 -19.57 0.96
C LEU A 1076 -6.90 -18.82 0.47
N PRO A 1077 -8.10 -19.47 0.47
CA PRO A 1077 -9.44 -18.87 0.32
C PRO A 1077 -9.68 -17.81 1.35
N SER A 1078 -9.17 -18.10 2.55
CA SER A 1078 -9.25 -17.22 3.66
C SER A 1078 -8.36 -16.05 3.30
N PHE A 1079 -9.01 -14.98 2.88
CA PHE A 1079 -8.66 -13.65 3.33
C PHE A 1079 -8.84 -13.56 4.85
N SER A 1080 -8.21 -14.48 5.60
CA SER A 1080 -7.84 -14.19 6.97
C SER A 1080 -7.01 -12.91 6.92
N TYR A 1081 -6.89 -12.20 8.03
CA TYR A 1081 -6.19 -10.89 8.15
C TYR A 1081 -4.69 -10.91 7.82
N THR A 1082 -4.28 -11.94 7.10
CA THR A 1082 -2.94 -12.42 6.78
C THR A 1082 -2.52 -12.03 5.36
N GLN A 1083 -3.42 -11.47 4.53
CA GLN A 1083 -3.13 -11.08 3.14
C GLN A 1083 -3.56 -9.66 2.73
N ASP A 1084 -3.91 -8.77 3.67
CA ASP A 1084 -3.89 -7.31 3.44
C ASP A 1084 -2.48 -6.89 2.99
N GLY A 1085 -2.28 -5.95 2.07
CA GLY A 1085 -0.97 -5.63 1.48
C GLY A 1085 0.13 -5.21 2.48
N THR A 1086 -0.25 -4.83 3.70
CA THR A 1086 0.67 -4.64 4.85
C THR A 1086 0.91 -5.92 5.65
N SER A 1087 -0.02 -6.89 5.60
CA SER A 1087 0.12 -8.26 6.11
C SER A 1087 0.63 -9.28 5.08
N VAL A 1088 0.68 -9.00 3.78
CA VAL A 1088 1.37 -9.83 2.76
C VAL A 1088 2.88 -9.82 3.01
N ALA A 1089 3.41 -8.73 3.57
CA ALA A 1089 4.76 -8.71 4.12
C ALA A 1089 4.89 -9.59 5.38
N ARG A 1090 3.76 -9.90 6.03
CA ARG A 1090 3.68 -10.46 7.37
C ARG A 1090 3.01 -11.83 7.51
N ARG A 1091 2.51 -12.53 6.49
CA ARG A 1091 2.01 -13.94 6.59
C ARG A 1091 2.16 -14.62 5.24
N ARG A 1092 3.19 -15.45 5.16
CA ARG A 1092 3.71 -16.08 3.94
C ARG A 1092 3.41 -17.58 3.99
N PHE A 1093 3.08 -18.18 2.85
CA PHE A 1093 3.19 -19.63 2.76
C PHE A 1093 4.66 -19.95 2.51
N ALA A 1094 5.39 -20.16 3.61
CA ALA A 1094 6.81 -20.42 3.60
C ALA A 1094 7.08 -21.86 3.14
N GLY A 1095 8.06 -22.05 2.26
CA GLY A 1095 8.67 -23.37 2.10
C GLY A 1095 9.51 -23.70 3.34
N ARG A 1096 9.58 -24.97 3.73
CA ARG A 1096 10.58 -25.48 4.68
C ARG A 1096 11.96 -25.19 4.11
N SER A 1097 12.65 -24.21 4.71
CA SER A 1097 13.98 -23.76 4.28
C SER A 1097 15.07 -24.77 4.59
#